data_AF-G3ART4-F1
#
_entry.id   AF-G3ART4-F1
#
_cell.length_a   1.000
_cell.length_b   1.000
_cell.length_c   1.000
_cell.angle_alpha   90.00
_cell.angle_beta   90.00
_cell.angle_gamma   90.00
#
_symmetry.space_group_name_H-M   'P 1'
#
loop_
_entity.id
_entity.type
_entity.pdbx_description
1 polymer ?
#
loop_
_entity_poly.entity_id
_entity_poly.type
_entity_poly.pdbx_seq_one_letter_code
_entity_poly.pdbx_strand_id
1 'polypeptide(L)'
;MGESIPSFEPSNILHPSGESSGEEALPVTSAMDVDGQSATHSQLISTTTGGAATEKPKRQRRSYSCGPCKLLKIKCDLQIPCSSCRKFKRINRCLLQPPQPPSQEELDKIKERKKRSNIKKLRLSNDFVQAYNTAGSMPSMITSISSAAIQLEAASEKTTISPGKRHANVQIHKTIPNIIRQFNRSEHNDQKNHHHHNQLQPQPKETSEPAISFITSQYGNKNVDISKEVNNGLASTTSTHIDLINYLLQEDHNRLLELTIVEIKRIKRLLPNKFAIFEKLFDLYMNSITEILTDLQDHNEMKRQARLVYERLLQVDDEDPKNLSKSIQFSVIEIRNLSLMFLIMANGLLFENTGLSHFLLERTAIFHPRQDIINDWIKTSKSLKMKVLSYETFTDLIYLLDWYFILKNYYAYNNMIIENYLEFNNLLNYIVLNNDFIDIIEDPSKEPTPDPEGISDPQDLAENSDQTRYPKTREFNLLAKYWIQIRWIEIEFTFFQFKGSLLVSNQLKNTLVPHRRLVAALYGNDIKEPLHKYILDIWALCYKRSKSSRTVRDIIKGYLELYSSFMGSLRPELIEFSNGFDMDNPVISNKEIELLIKNQIVLVLLIRWLSFIRVELNYFPSLRYTSYLTTMMNMFNHFNLLDDAWRRKHDSEGIIRFILDNYSVHYLKTFFQALVYQAVFLIILQDFIKDKSQRKFKIQVDQIYNVIFNQFQITLNKFLNSPTIQSRFQQVEFFKVSTNLLVDFNQYLLHQQQLILQNKESKSIDDITELLYDLKSKVSAPNWEILINFYFGSRDFFIQYIEKVWDLFEFLKIDTAQEEQETIPITSSIKLDDKLINEYMGKLTGFEYDDTIVAEYIKVCVDPHMD
;
A
#
# COMPACT_ATOMS: atom_id res chain seq x y z
N MET A 1 -21.61 -4.36 54.10
CA MET A 1 -20.36 -4.38 54.90
C MET A 1 -19.22 -4.39 53.90
N GLY A 2 -18.14 -3.65 54.14
CA GLY A 2 -17.02 -3.55 53.19
C GLY A 2 -15.74 -4.11 53.79
N GLU A 3 -14.82 -4.51 52.92
CA GLU A 3 -13.41 -4.74 53.24
C GLU A 3 -12.54 -4.24 52.08
N SER A 4 -11.29 -3.89 52.36
CA SER A 4 -10.56 -2.86 51.61
C SER A 4 -9.43 -3.38 50.72
N ILE A 5 -9.19 -2.65 49.62
CA ILE A 5 -8.05 -2.83 48.72
C ILE A 5 -6.76 -2.39 49.44
N PRO A 6 -5.69 -3.20 49.45
CA PRO A 6 -4.38 -2.77 49.94
C PRO A 6 -3.61 -1.96 48.89
N SER A 7 -3.07 -0.81 49.29
CA SER A 7 -2.13 -0.01 48.48
C SER A 7 -0.68 -0.48 48.69
N PHE A 8 0.17 -0.27 47.68
CA PHE A 8 1.62 -0.46 47.77
C PHE A 8 2.35 0.84 47.44
N GLU A 9 3.20 1.30 48.35
CA GLU A 9 4.11 2.44 48.15
C GLU A 9 5.50 1.95 47.70
N PRO A 10 6.23 2.74 46.87
CA PRO A 10 7.61 2.45 46.49
C PRO A 10 8.61 2.99 47.52
N SER A 11 9.69 2.25 47.79
CA SER A 11 10.73 2.64 48.75
C SER A 11 12.09 2.97 48.10
N ASN A 12 12.68 4.06 48.59
CA ASN A 12 13.88 4.79 48.15
C ASN A 12 15.14 3.96 47.83
N ILE A 13 16.06 4.56 47.04
CA ILE A 13 17.50 4.65 47.41
C ILE A 13 18.25 5.81 46.69
N LEU A 14 18.79 6.72 47.53
CA LEU A 14 19.99 7.59 47.41
C LEU A 14 20.31 8.47 46.16
N HIS A 15 20.29 9.79 46.39
CA HIS A 15 21.15 10.83 45.77
C HIS A 15 22.57 10.82 46.39
N PRO A 16 23.64 11.36 45.74
CA PRO A 16 23.91 12.82 45.54
C PRO A 16 24.59 13.17 44.18
N SER A 17 25.00 14.40 43.81
CA SER A 17 24.58 15.81 44.06
C SER A 17 25.29 16.74 43.03
N GLY A 18 24.98 18.04 42.96
CA GLY A 18 25.74 19.04 42.17
C GLY A 18 24.95 20.32 41.80
N GLU A 19 25.50 21.49 42.14
CA GLU A 19 24.90 22.84 41.95
C GLU A 19 25.57 23.56 40.73
N SER A 20 25.26 24.81 40.29
CA SER A 20 24.41 25.92 40.77
C SER A 20 24.02 26.89 39.61
N SER A 21 23.10 27.84 39.89
CA SER A 21 22.85 29.21 39.30
C SER A 21 22.88 29.47 37.77
N GLY A 22 22.20 30.50 37.21
CA GLY A 22 21.22 31.48 37.74
C GLY A 22 20.85 32.58 36.69
N GLU A 23 19.66 33.18 36.82
CA GLU A 23 19.26 34.62 36.71
C GLU A 23 20.04 35.62 35.78
N GLU A 24 19.47 36.65 35.11
CA GLU A 24 18.08 37.16 34.98
C GLU A 24 17.86 38.12 33.73
N ALA A 25 16.86 39.02 33.80
CA ALA A 25 16.11 39.72 32.75
C ALA A 25 16.74 40.96 32.02
N LEU A 26 16.26 41.22 30.77
CA LEU A 26 15.59 42.43 30.16
C LEU A 26 15.96 43.90 30.57
N PRO A 27 15.39 45.01 29.99
CA PRO A 27 14.78 45.33 28.67
C PRO A 27 15.32 46.69 28.06
N VAL A 28 14.52 47.44 27.22
CA VAL A 28 14.53 48.93 26.98
C VAL A 28 15.62 49.50 26.00
N THR A 29 15.46 50.49 25.09
CA THR A 29 14.33 51.23 24.41
C THR A 29 14.79 51.94 23.08
N SER A 30 13.84 52.54 22.33
CA SER A 30 13.80 53.82 21.54
C SER A 30 15.06 54.72 21.35
N ALA A 31 15.18 55.65 20.37
CA ALA A 31 14.54 55.97 19.06
C ALA A 31 15.22 57.26 18.46
N MET A 32 14.89 57.68 17.21
CA MET A 32 15.09 59.04 16.63
C MET A 32 16.57 59.51 16.35
N ASP A 33 16.93 60.42 15.41
CA ASP A 33 16.28 61.02 14.21
C ASP A 33 17.32 61.80 13.31
N VAL A 34 16.88 62.52 12.26
CA VAL A 34 17.50 63.70 11.54
C VAL A 34 18.42 63.53 10.29
N ASP A 35 17.88 63.97 9.13
CA ASP A 35 18.40 64.73 7.95
C ASP A 35 19.79 64.57 7.26
N GLY A 36 19.81 64.90 5.95
CA GLY A 36 21.01 65.23 5.14
C GLY A 36 20.76 65.33 3.61
N GLN A 37 20.66 66.55 3.05
CA GLN A 37 20.17 66.86 1.67
C GLN A 37 21.24 66.84 0.52
N SER A 38 20.75 66.95 -0.74
CA SER A 38 21.45 67.26 -2.04
C SER A 38 21.80 66.04 -2.93
N ALA A 39 21.52 65.93 -4.25
CA ALA A 39 21.52 66.85 -5.43
C ALA A 39 22.93 67.04 -6.07
N THR A 40 23.16 67.02 -7.40
CA THR A 40 22.33 66.84 -8.64
C THR A 40 23.20 66.46 -9.88
N HIS A 41 22.58 66.24 -11.06
CA HIS A 41 23.15 66.13 -12.44
C HIS A 41 23.91 64.83 -12.84
N SER A 42 23.65 64.12 -13.96
CA SER A 42 23.60 64.40 -15.44
C SER A 42 24.98 64.14 -16.12
N GLN A 43 25.14 63.70 -17.38
CA GLN A 43 24.33 63.69 -18.64
C GLN A 43 24.44 62.32 -19.39
N LEU A 44 23.48 61.88 -20.24
CA LEU A 44 23.43 61.91 -21.75
C LEU A 44 24.77 61.57 -22.45
N ILE A 45 24.88 60.87 -23.60
CA ILE A 45 24.11 60.68 -24.86
C ILE A 45 24.24 59.15 -25.28
N SER A 46 23.58 58.44 -26.22
CA SER A 46 22.82 58.63 -27.50
C SER A 46 21.77 57.49 -27.75
N THR A 47 21.09 57.51 -28.91
CA THR A 47 20.22 56.44 -29.47
C THR A 47 20.63 55.98 -30.88
N THR A 48 20.40 54.70 -31.22
CA THR A 48 20.21 54.18 -32.60
C THR A 48 19.21 53.02 -32.58
N THR A 49 18.48 52.80 -33.68
CA THR A 49 17.31 51.91 -33.77
C THR A 49 17.55 50.65 -34.60
N GLY A 50 16.99 49.52 -34.16
CA GLY A 50 16.92 48.26 -34.90
C GLY A 50 16.14 47.21 -34.10
N GLY A 51 15.04 46.69 -34.63
CA GLY A 51 14.10 45.83 -33.89
C GLY A 51 14.19 44.36 -34.27
N ALA A 52 14.37 43.49 -33.27
CA ALA A 52 14.21 42.03 -33.38
C ALA A 52 13.72 41.44 -32.04
N ALA A 53 13.21 40.20 -32.08
CA ALA A 53 12.48 39.51 -31.02
C ALA A 53 13.00 39.73 -29.57
N THR A 54 12.10 40.12 -28.66
CA THR A 54 12.43 40.34 -27.24
C THR A 54 12.48 39.04 -26.44
N GLU A 55 13.64 38.37 -26.40
CA GLU A 55 13.94 37.46 -25.29
C GLU A 55 13.93 38.23 -23.97
N LYS A 56 13.23 37.73 -22.95
CA LYS A 56 13.20 38.36 -21.62
C LYS A 56 14.49 38.00 -20.86
N PRO A 57 15.36 38.96 -20.51
CA PRO A 57 16.67 38.65 -19.96
C PRO A 57 16.57 37.91 -18.61
N LYS A 58 17.31 36.80 -18.49
CA LYS A 58 17.33 35.92 -17.30
C LYS A 58 17.88 36.71 -16.10
N ARG A 59 16.98 37.21 -15.23
CA ARG A 59 17.32 38.15 -14.14
C ARG A 59 18.36 37.56 -13.18
N GLN A 60 19.57 38.11 -13.21
CA GLN A 60 20.69 37.66 -12.41
C GLN A 60 20.39 37.83 -10.91
N ARG A 61 20.51 36.74 -10.14
CA ARG A 61 20.14 36.70 -8.71
C ARG A 61 21.27 37.31 -7.88
N ARG A 62 21.01 38.45 -7.21
CA ARG A 62 21.98 39.07 -6.30
C ARG A 62 22.36 38.12 -5.16
N SER A 63 23.61 38.21 -4.71
CA SER A 63 24.18 37.39 -3.65
C SER A 63 24.68 38.31 -2.55
N TYR A 64 24.07 38.21 -1.37
CA TYR A 64 24.28 39.10 -0.24
C TYR A 64 25.54 38.74 0.60
N SER A 65 26.06 37.52 0.45
CA SER A 65 27.23 37.02 1.17
C SER A 65 28.50 37.82 0.85
N CYS A 66 29.36 38.03 1.86
CA CYS A 66 30.67 38.64 1.67
C CYS A 66 31.55 37.84 0.68
N GLY A 67 32.49 38.52 0.02
CA GLY A 67 33.33 37.93 -1.03
C GLY A 67 33.96 36.57 -0.68
N PRO A 68 34.66 36.44 0.48
CA PRO A 68 35.24 35.18 0.90
C PRO A 68 34.22 34.05 1.13
N CYS A 69 33.06 34.35 1.73
CA CYS A 69 32.01 33.34 1.95
C CYS A 69 31.33 32.92 0.64
N LYS A 70 31.11 33.88 -0.27
CA LYS A 70 30.55 33.65 -1.62
C LYS A 70 31.46 32.75 -2.45
N LEU A 71 32.77 33.02 -2.49
CA LEU A 71 33.76 32.22 -3.21
C LEU A 71 33.79 30.76 -2.71
N LEU A 72 33.76 30.58 -1.39
CA LEU A 72 33.87 29.28 -0.73
C LEU A 72 32.52 28.55 -0.54
N LYS A 73 31.41 29.13 -1.03
CA LYS A 73 30.03 28.62 -0.88
C LYS A 73 29.61 28.32 0.58
N ILE A 74 30.21 29.01 1.55
CA ILE A 74 29.88 28.86 2.99
C ILE A 74 28.85 29.90 3.44
N LYS A 75 28.10 29.58 4.50
CA LYS A 75 27.10 30.48 5.08
C LYS A 75 27.75 31.79 5.53
N CYS A 76 27.10 32.91 5.23
CA CYS A 76 27.47 34.23 5.73
C CYS A 76 26.31 34.74 6.60
N ASP A 77 26.63 35.25 7.78
CA ASP A 77 25.72 35.86 8.75
C ASP A 77 25.54 37.37 8.55
N LEU A 78 26.11 37.92 7.46
CA LEU A 78 25.98 39.30 7.00
C LEU A 78 26.49 40.41 7.95
N GLN A 79 27.00 40.05 9.14
CA GLN A 79 27.74 40.97 10.00
C GLN A 79 29.09 41.38 9.38
N ILE A 80 29.67 42.50 9.84
CA ILE A 80 30.94 43.03 9.35
C ILE A 80 31.94 43.16 10.52
N PRO A 81 33.11 42.48 10.48
CA PRO A 81 33.42 41.30 9.69
C PRO A 81 32.57 40.09 10.15
N CYS A 82 32.16 39.25 9.20
CA CYS A 82 31.21 38.15 9.42
C CYS A 82 31.82 37.04 10.29
N SER A 83 31.03 36.32 11.10
CA SER A 83 31.58 35.35 12.09
C SER A 83 32.44 34.26 11.45
N SER A 84 32.06 33.79 10.26
CA SER A 84 32.85 32.84 9.47
C SER A 84 34.21 33.42 9.06
N CYS A 85 34.28 34.70 8.70
CA CYS A 85 35.54 35.36 8.36
C CYS A 85 36.38 35.71 9.60
N ARG A 86 35.76 35.92 10.78
CA ARG A 86 36.48 35.97 12.06
C ARG A 86 37.11 34.60 12.37
N LYS A 87 36.30 33.53 12.40
CA LYS A 87 36.72 32.15 12.73
C LYS A 87 37.87 31.65 11.84
N PHE A 88 37.82 31.92 10.54
CA PHE A 88 38.87 31.51 9.59
C PHE A 88 39.97 32.56 9.36
N LYS A 89 40.14 33.55 10.25
CA LYS A 89 41.17 34.60 10.20
C LYS A 89 41.25 35.35 8.83
N ARG A 90 40.10 35.61 8.21
CA ARG A 90 39.94 36.25 6.89
C ARG A 90 39.32 37.66 6.97
N ILE A 91 39.37 38.28 8.15
CA ILE A 91 38.77 39.59 8.46
C ILE A 91 39.07 40.64 7.39
N ASN A 92 40.35 40.86 7.05
CA ASN A 92 40.75 41.88 6.08
C ASN A 92 40.13 41.65 4.68
N ARG A 93 39.98 40.40 4.25
CA ARG A 93 39.31 40.06 2.97
C ARG A 93 37.78 40.20 3.06
N CYS A 94 37.19 40.09 4.24
CA CYS A 94 35.78 40.40 4.49
C CYS A 94 35.53 41.91 4.55
N LEU A 95 36.50 42.73 4.96
CA LEU A 95 36.40 44.19 4.96
C LEU A 95 36.59 44.76 3.53
N LEU A 96 37.45 44.15 2.71
CA LEU A 96 37.63 44.50 1.29
C LEU A 96 36.43 44.13 0.40
N GLN A 97 35.67 43.10 0.77
CA GLN A 97 34.46 42.66 0.06
C GLN A 97 33.36 42.31 1.07
N PRO A 98 32.75 43.34 1.70
CA PRO A 98 31.75 43.16 2.75
C PRO A 98 30.50 42.43 2.25
N PRO A 99 29.73 41.81 3.16
CA PRO A 99 28.39 41.37 2.84
C PRO A 99 27.53 42.59 2.46
N GLN A 100 26.65 42.40 1.49
CA GLN A 100 25.69 43.40 1.05
C GLN A 100 24.30 42.92 1.48
N PRO A 101 23.85 43.20 2.72
CA PRO A 101 22.51 42.81 3.15
C PRO A 101 21.45 43.47 2.25
N PRO A 102 20.32 42.80 1.99
CA PRO A 102 19.20 43.42 1.27
C PRO A 102 18.66 44.61 2.07
N SER A 103 18.28 45.68 1.36
CA SER A 103 17.62 46.83 2.00
C SER A 103 16.26 46.44 2.59
N GLN A 104 15.72 47.25 3.50
CA GLN A 104 14.37 47.02 4.04
C GLN A 104 13.31 46.89 2.94
N GLU A 105 13.40 47.75 1.93
CA GLU A 105 12.53 47.72 0.75
C GLU A 105 12.71 46.44 -0.09
N GLU A 106 13.92 45.86 -0.17
CA GLU A 106 14.15 44.56 -0.80
C GLU A 106 13.68 43.38 0.08
N LEU A 107 13.80 43.48 1.41
CA LEU A 107 13.25 42.52 2.37
C LEU A 107 11.72 42.43 2.28
N ASP A 108 11.04 43.57 2.21
CA ASP A 108 9.58 43.59 2.08
C ASP A 108 9.13 43.13 0.69
N LYS A 109 9.86 43.47 -0.39
CA LYS A 109 9.69 42.83 -1.71
C LYS A 109 9.98 41.32 -1.70
N ILE A 110 10.78 40.80 -0.76
CA ILE A 110 10.99 39.35 -0.57
C ILE A 110 9.84 38.72 0.24
N LYS A 111 9.36 39.36 1.32
CA LYS A 111 8.14 38.92 2.05
C LYS A 111 6.94 38.87 1.12
N GLU A 112 6.75 39.90 0.31
CA GLU A 112 5.63 39.98 -0.63
C GLU A 112 5.74 38.92 -1.73
N ARG A 113 6.93 38.68 -2.29
CA ARG A 113 7.17 37.54 -3.21
C ARG A 113 6.87 36.19 -2.54
N LYS A 114 7.19 36.00 -1.25
CA LYS A 114 6.79 34.79 -0.51
C LYS A 114 5.27 34.70 -0.37
N LYS A 115 4.57 35.78 0.01
CA LYS A 115 3.09 35.81 0.11
C LYS A 115 2.44 35.51 -1.25
N ARG A 116 2.87 36.18 -2.31
CA ARG A 116 2.44 35.91 -3.70
C ARG A 116 2.79 34.50 -4.18
N SER A 117 3.89 33.91 -3.70
CA SER A 117 4.28 32.52 -4.00
C SER A 117 3.46 31.47 -3.26
N ASN A 118 3.05 31.72 -2.01
CA ASN A 118 2.12 30.85 -1.29
C ASN A 118 0.71 30.95 -1.88
N ILE A 119 0.25 32.16 -2.21
CA ILE A 119 -1.02 32.36 -2.93
C ILE A 119 -0.97 31.69 -4.32
N LYS A 120 0.18 31.70 -5.02
CA LYS A 120 0.35 30.91 -6.25
C LYS A 120 0.40 29.40 -6.02
N LYS A 121 0.88 28.89 -4.89
CA LYS A 121 0.73 27.46 -4.55
C LYS A 121 -0.73 27.09 -4.32
N LEU A 122 -1.47 27.90 -3.56
CA LEU A 122 -2.90 27.75 -3.27
C LEU A 122 -3.80 27.96 -4.51
N ARG A 123 -3.31 28.65 -5.56
CA ARG A 123 -3.99 28.69 -6.86
C ARG A 123 -3.55 27.54 -7.76
N LEU A 124 -2.28 27.15 -7.77
CA LEU A 124 -1.82 25.99 -8.54
C LEU A 124 -2.45 24.67 -8.07
N SER A 125 -2.86 24.54 -6.80
CA SER A 125 -3.69 23.41 -6.34
C SER A 125 -5.08 23.37 -6.99
N ASN A 126 -5.61 24.52 -7.42
CA ASN A 126 -6.93 24.65 -8.04
C ASN A 126 -6.83 24.66 -9.57
N ASP A 127 -5.80 25.28 -10.14
CA ASP A 127 -5.44 25.20 -11.56
C ASP A 127 -5.14 23.72 -11.94
N PHE A 128 -4.57 22.95 -11.02
CA PHE A 128 -4.38 21.49 -11.15
C PHE A 128 -5.71 20.73 -11.29
N VAL A 129 -6.80 21.18 -10.64
CA VAL A 129 -8.14 20.59 -10.80
C VAL A 129 -8.71 20.86 -12.20
N GLN A 130 -8.54 22.08 -12.74
CA GLN A 130 -9.01 22.38 -14.10
C GLN A 130 -8.24 21.59 -15.17
N ALA A 131 -6.92 21.46 -15.05
CA ALA A 131 -6.11 20.67 -15.98
C ALA A 131 -6.39 19.16 -15.90
N TYR A 132 -6.84 18.66 -14.74
CA TYR A 132 -7.23 17.26 -14.54
C TYR A 132 -8.50 16.89 -15.33
N ASN A 133 -9.45 17.83 -15.44
CA ASN A 133 -10.76 17.58 -16.03
C ASN A 133 -10.79 17.62 -17.58
N THR A 134 -9.73 18.09 -18.26
CA THR A 134 -9.74 18.25 -19.72
C THR A 134 -9.29 17.00 -20.51
N ALA A 135 -8.75 15.98 -19.84
CA ALA A 135 -8.27 14.75 -20.47
C ALA A 135 -9.38 13.69 -20.56
N GLY A 136 -10.19 13.75 -21.62
CA GLY A 136 -11.47 13.02 -21.76
C GLY A 136 -11.41 11.48 -21.89
N SER A 137 -10.96 10.79 -20.84
CA SER A 137 -11.12 9.34 -20.62
C SER A 137 -11.00 9.06 -19.12
N MET A 138 -11.95 8.34 -18.52
CA MET A 138 -11.84 7.85 -17.15
C MET A 138 -10.55 7.05 -16.95
N PRO A 139 -9.65 7.47 -16.03
CA PRO A 139 -8.61 6.61 -15.52
C PRO A 139 -9.25 5.60 -14.56
N SER A 140 -8.76 4.35 -14.55
CA SER A 140 -8.92 3.49 -13.37
C SER A 140 -8.40 4.24 -12.14
N MET A 141 -9.13 4.27 -11.04
CA MET A 141 -9.03 5.31 -10.00
C MET A 141 -7.67 5.40 -9.26
N ILE A 142 -6.66 6.02 -9.89
CA ILE A 142 -5.48 6.66 -9.31
C ILE A 142 -4.88 7.59 -10.37
N THR A 143 -4.85 8.90 -10.10
CA THR A 143 -3.94 9.83 -10.77
C THR A 143 -3.64 11.02 -9.85
N SER A 144 -2.36 11.24 -9.54
CA SER A 144 -1.87 12.43 -8.82
C SER A 144 -0.40 12.68 -9.16
N ILE A 145 -0.08 12.74 -10.46
CA ILE A 145 1.28 12.89 -10.97
C ILE A 145 1.38 14.12 -11.87
N SER A 146 1.96 15.21 -11.33
CA SER A 146 2.59 16.29 -12.14
C SER A 146 3.70 17.04 -11.37
N SER A 147 3.91 16.75 -10.09
CA SER A 147 4.87 17.44 -9.20
C SER A 147 6.13 16.64 -8.85
N ALA A 148 6.12 15.32 -9.03
CA ALA A 148 7.25 14.44 -8.67
C ALA A 148 8.44 14.54 -9.65
N ALA A 149 8.18 14.67 -10.96
CA ALA A 149 9.21 14.71 -12.00
C ALA A 149 10.28 15.80 -11.76
N ILE A 150 9.85 16.97 -11.28
CA ILE A 150 10.70 18.14 -11.03
C ILE A 150 11.65 17.95 -9.82
N GLN A 151 11.43 16.94 -8.97
CA GLN A 151 12.26 16.69 -7.78
C GLN A 151 13.30 15.58 -7.96
N LEU A 152 13.12 14.67 -8.92
CA LEU A 152 14.10 13.62 -9.22
C LEU A 152 15.33 14.17 -9.96
N GLU A 153 15.16 15.10 -10.89
CA GLU A 153 16.29 15.77 -11.56
C GLU A 153 17.23 16.47 -10.57
N ALA A 154 16.67 17.05 -9.49
CA ALA A 154 17.43 17.75 -8.46
C ALA A 154 18.29 16.84 -7.56
N ALA A 155 18.11 15.51 -7.62
CA ALA A 155 18.86 14.52 -6.84
C ALA A 155 20.05 13.92 -7.60
N SER A 156 20.11 14.06 -8.93
CA SER A 156 21.14 13.41 -9.77
C SER A 156 22.46 14.20 -9.86
N GLU A 157 22.43 15.54 -9.73
CA GLU A 157 23.61 16.40 -9.86
C GLU A 157 24.59 16.35 -8.66
N LYS A 158 25.20 15.19 -8.34
CA LYS A 158 26.31 15.15 -7.37
C LYS A 158 27.30 13.97 -7.36
N THR A 159 27.66 13.40 -8.51
CA THR A 159 28.80 12.46 -8.59
C THR A 159 29.74 12.76 -9.77
N THR A 160 30.68 13.68 -9.56
CA THR A 160 31.69 14.04 -10.56
C THR A 160 32.97 13.21 -10.39
N ILE A 161 33.28 12.34 -11.36
CA ILE A 161 34.62 11.75 -11.56
C ILE A 161 35.03 11.99 -13.03
N SER A 162 36.33 12.20 -13.25
CA SER A 162 36.92 12.73 -14.49
C SER A 162 36.98 11.70 -15.65
N PRO A 163 36.86 12.11 -16.93
CA PRO A 163 36.78 11.17 -18.05
C PRO A 163 38.14 10.62 -18.51
N GLY A 164 38.28 9.29 -18.52
CA GLY A 164 39.37 8.57 -19.18
C GLY A 164 38.92 7.97 -20.51
N LYS A 165 39.53 8.34 -21.63
CA LYS A 165 39.18 7.82 -22.97
C LYS A 165 39.56 6.34 -23.12
N ARG A 166 38.58 5.50 -23.46
CA ARG A 166 38.75 4.31 -24.32
C ARG A 166 37.39 3.93 -24.93
N HIS A 167 37.24 4.08 -26.24
CA HIS A 167 36.10 3.50 -26.95
C HIS A 167 36.32 2.01 -27.14
N ALA A 168 35.32 1.20 -26.77
CA ALA A 168 35.17 -0.17 -27.20
C ALA A 168 33.69 -0.39 -27.49
N ASN A 169 33.34 -0.70 -28.74
CA ASN A 169 31.96 -1.05 -29.10
C ASN A 169 31.67 -2.45 -28.56
N VAL A 170 30.82 -2.56 -27.54
CA VAL A 170 30.18 -3.83 -27.18
C VAL A 170 28.83 -3.86 -27.89
N GLN A 171 28.75 -4.65 -28.97
CA GLN A 171 27.48 -4.95 -29.60
C GLN A 171 26.71 -5.89 -28.67
N ILE A 172 25.53 -5.47 -28.21
CA ILE A 172 24.63 -6.34 -27.45
C ILE A 172 24.13 -7.44 -28.40
N HIS A 173 24.57 -8.66 -28.16
CA HIS A 173 24.14 -9.82 -28.94
C HIS A 173 22.65 -10.09 -28.69
N LYS A 174 21.85 -10.02 -29.75
CA LYS A 174 20.46 -10.50 -29.74
C LYS A 174 20.48 -12.03 -29.76
N THR A 175 20.17 -12.65 -28.62
CA THR A 175 20.22 -14.11 -28.48
C THR A 175 18.92 -14.67 -27.89
N ILE A 176 17.82 -14.46 -28.62
CA ILE A 176 16.70 -15.41 -28.65
C ILE A 176 16.56 -15.81 -30.13
N PRO A 177 16.52 -17.11 -30.49
CA PRO A 177 16.33 -17.55 -31.87
C PRO A 177 15.02 -17.04 -32.48
N ASN A 178 14.94 -16.97 -33.83
CA ASN A 178 13.79 -16.41 -34.57
C ASN A 178 12.45 -17.16 -34.42
N ILE A 179 12.35 -18.13 -33.52
CA ILE A 179 11.22 -19.05 -33.31
C ILE A 179 9.89 -18.29 -33.18
N ILE A 180 9.82 -17.27 -32.32
CA ILE A 180 8.60 -16.46 -32.09
C ILE A 180 8.11 -15.78 -33.39
N ARG A 181 9.01 -15.43 -34.31
CA ARG A 181 8.66 -14.80 -35.60
C ARG A 181 8.37 -15.78 -36.73
N GLN A 182 8.66 -17.07 -36.56
CA GLN A 182 8.40 -18.10 -37.58
C GLN A 182 7.04 -18.80 -37.41
N PHE A 183 6.42 -18.77 -36.22
CA PHE A 183 5.09 -19.37 -36.01
C PHE A 183 3.97 -18.80 -36.89
N ASN A 184 4.14 -17.60 -37.48
CA ASN A 184 3.14 -16.93 -38.31
C ASN A 184 3.47 -16.91 -39.82
N ARG A 185 4.43 -17.71 -40.33
CA ARG A 185 4.70 -17.81 -41.79
C ARG A 185 5.11 -19.20 -42.26
N SER A 186 4.34 -19.73 -43.21
CA SER A 186 4.69 -20.89 -44.04
C SER A 186 5.61 -20.51 -45.20
N GLU A 187 6.68 -21.27 -45.45
CA GLU A 187 7.05 -21.87 -46.76
C GLU A 187 8.40 -22.65 -46.72
N HIS A 188 8.73 -23.35 -47.81
CA HIS A 188 9.80 -24.34 -47.92
C HIS A 188 11.23 -23.76 -48.11
N ASN A 189 12.26 -24.40 -47.52
CA ASN A 189 13.14 -25.31 -48.29
C ASN A 189 14.31 -25.96 -47.50
N ASP A 190 14.42 -27.28 -47.65
CA ASP A 190 15.60 -28.15 -47.83
C ASP A 190 17.04 -27.82 -47.32
N GLN A 191 17.56 -28.84 -46.59
CA GLN A 191 18.84 -29.57 -46.80
C GLN A 191 20.04 -29.48 -45.81
N LYS A 192 20.41 -30.69 -45.35
CA LYS A 192 21.75 -31.27 -45.10
C LYS A 192 22.51 -31.02 -43.77
N ASN A 193 22.28 -31.97 -42.86
CA ASN A 193 23.25 -32.76 -42.07
C ASN A 193 24.72 -32.31 -42.00
N HIS A 194 25.30 -32.38 -40.80
CA HIS A 194 26.39 -33.33 -40.51
C HIS A 194 26.45 -33.72 -39.02
N HIS A 195 26.75 -34.99 -38.72
CA HIS A 195 27.10 -35.46 -37.37
C HIS A 195 28.62 -35.47 -37.18
N HIS A 196 29.07 -35.30 -35.93
CA HIS A 196 30.16 -36.12 -35.38
C HIS A 196 30.01 -36.30 -33.86
N HIS A 197 30.30 -37.51 -33.38
CA HIS A 197 30.45 -37.82 -31.96
C HIS A 197 31.78 -37.29 -31.40
N ASN A 198 31.80 -37.05 -30.08
CA ASN A 198 32.73 -37.79 -29.24
C ASN A 198 32.09 -38.09 -27.88
N GLN A 199 32.27 -39.31 -27.39
CA GLN A 199 31.81 -39.75 -26.06
C GLN A 199 32.97 -39.64 -25.06
N LEU A 200 32.66 -39.47 -23.77
CA LEU A 200 33.15 -40.29 -22.65
C LEU A 200 32.98 -39.57 -21.29
N GLN A 201 31.92 -39.90 -20.56
CA GLN A 201 31.88 -39.91 -19.09
C GLN A 201 30.72 -40.81 -18.61
N PRO A 202 30.76 -41.37 -17.39
CA PRO A 202 29.94 -42.52 -17.01
C PRO A 202 28.50 -42.16 -16.60
N GLN A 203 27.55 -43.02 -16.95
CA GLN A 203 26.15 -42.91 -16.54
C GLN A 203 25.93 -43.25 -15.05
N PRO A 204 25.24 -42.39 -14.28
CA PRO A 204 24.35 -42.83 -13.20
C PRO A 204 23.13 -43.53 -13.82
N LYS A 205 22.50 -44.45 -13.08
CA LYS A 205 21.31 -45.15 -13.56
C LYS A 205 20.07 -44.25 -13.54
N GLU A 206 19.26 -44.34 -14.59
CA GLU A 206 17.83 -44.01 -14.57
C GLU A 206 17.14 -44.87 -13.48
N THR A 207 16.05 -44.48 -12.81
CA THR A 207 14.87 -43.73 -13.29
C THR A 207 14.23 -42.85 -12.21
N SER A 208 13.99 -41.58 -12.51
CA SER A 208 12.87 -40.80 -11.98
C SER A 208 12.46 -39.73 -13.00
N GLU A 209 11.17 -39.48 -13.14
CA GLU A 209 10.65 -38.55 -14.15
C GLU A 209 11.04 -37.11 -13.79
N PRO A 210 11.41 -36.25 -14.76
CA PRO A 210 11.85 -34.88 -14.51
C PRO A 210 10.66 -33.95 -14.19
N ALA A 211 10.05 -34.15 -13.03
CA ALA A 211 9.04 -33.27 -12.46
C ALA A 211 9.70 -31.95 -12.00
N ILE A 212 9.90 -31.04 -12.95
CA ILE A 212 10.34 -29.65 -12.72
C ILE A 212 9.28 -28.73 -13.34
N SER A 213 8.48 -28.10 -12.48
CA SER A 213 7.40 -27.19 -12.87
C SER A 213 7.37 -26.01 -11.90
N PHE A 214 8.31 -25.08 -12.06
CA PHE A 214 8.21 -23.73 -11.48
C PHE A 214 7.23 -22.87 -12.28
N ILE A 215 5.99 -23.37 -12.34
CA ILE A 215 4.82 -22.60 -12.73
C ILE A 215 3.85 -22.74 -11.60
N THR A 216 3.70 -21.61 -10.95
CA THR A 216 3.00 -21.32 -9.72
C THR A 216 1.48 -21.27 -9.93
N SER A 217 0.95 -22.26 -10.65
CA SER A 217 -0.50 -22.41 -10.87
C SER A 217 -0.90 -23.88 -10.96
N GLN A 218 -1.85 -24.27 -10.11
CA GLN A 218 -2.43 -25.62 -10.03
C GLN A 218 -3.09 -26.12 -11.34
N TYR A 219 -3.23 -25.25 -12.35
CA TYR A 219 -3.92 -25.55 -13.61
C TYR A 219 -3.08 -26.27 -14.68
N GLY A 220 -1.78 -26.47 -14.45
CA GLY A 220 -0.92 -27.21 -15.40
C GLY A 220 -1.33 -28.68 -15.63
N ASN A 221 -1.72 -29.39 -14.57
CA ASN A 221 -1.79 -30.87 -14.62
C ASN A 221 -3.20 -31.45 -14.88
N LYS A 222 -4.27 -30.63 -14.92
CA LYS A 222 -5.65 -31.15 -15.05
C LYS A 222 -6.07 -31.50 -16.49
N ASN A 223 -5.31 -31.08 -17.50
CA ASN A 223 -5.66 -31.24 -18.92
C ASN A 223 -4.75 -32.22 -19.68
N VAL A 224 -3.97 -33.06 -18.99
CA VAL A 224 -3.09 -34.08 -19.62
C VAL A 224 -3.75 -35.46 -19.60
N ASP A 225 -5.05 -35.52 -19.87
CA ASP A 225 -5.78 -36.77 -20.16
C ASP A 225 -5.54 -37.22 -21.62
N ILE A 226 -4.26 -37.39 -21.97
CA ILE A 226 -3.80 -38.04 -23.22
C ILE A 226 -3.08 -39.34 -22.85
N SER A 227 -3.76 -40.18 -22.06
CA SER A 227 -3.25 -41.47 -21.58
C SER A 227 -4.22 -42.63 -21.87
N LYS A 228 -5.01 -42.54 -22.95
CA LYS A 228 -6.02 -43.57 -23.30
C LYS A 228 -6.35 -43.80 -24.78
N GLU A 229 -5.51 -43.38 -25.72
CA GLU A 229 -5.70 -43.74 -27.14
C GLU A 229 -4.38 -43.92 -27.92
N VAL A 230 -3.55 -44.88 -27.48
CA VAL A 230 -2.40 -45.38 -28.26
C VAL A 230 -2.73 -46.79 -28.75
N ASN A 231 -3.39 -46.87 -29.91
CA ASN A 231 -3.47 -48.10 -30.71
C ASN A 231 -3.77 -47.76 -32.18
N ASN A 232 -2.84 -48.12 -33.07
CA ASN A 232 -2.98 -48.22 -34.53
C ASN A 232 -3.49 -46.98 -35.31
N GLY A 233 -2.58 -46.21 -35.92
CA GLY A 233 -2.95 -45.23 -36.94
C GLY A 233 -1.75 -44.49 -37.55
N LEU A 234 -1.72 -44.35 -38.88
CA LEU A 234 -0.69 -43.58 -39.58
C LEU A 234 -1.07 -42.09 -39.60
N ALA A 235 -0.07 -41.23 -39.40
CA ALA A 235 0.00 -39.83 -39.83
C ALA A 235 -1.09 -38.83 -39.38
N SER A 236 -0.71 -37.95 -38.45
CA SER A 236 -0.93 -36.50 -38.62
C SER A 236 0.26 -35.70 -38.07
N THR A 237 0.70 -34.67 -38.79
CA THR A 237 1.81 -33.79 -38.39
C THR A 237 1.27 -32.41 -38.04
N THR A 238 0.82 -32.23 -36.80
CA THR A 238 0.22 -30.97 -36.32
C THR A 238 0.72 -30.59 -34.93
N SER A 239 1.45 -29.46 -34.88
CA SER A 239 1.68 -28.60 -33.71
C SER A 239 1.95 -29.29 -32.36
N THR A 240 3.19 -29.73 -32.15
CA THR A 240 3.74 -29.88 -30.79
C THR A 240 3.98 -28.49 -30.18
N HIS A 241 3.01 -28.00 -29.39
CA HIS A 241 3.21 -26.79 -28.59
C HIS A 241 4.27 -27.08 -27.51
N ILE A 242 5.45 -26.49 -27.65
CA ILE A 242 6.49 -26.54 -26.62
C ILE A 242 6.10 -25.55 -25.51
N ASP A 243 5.99 -26.03 -24.27
CA ASP A 243 5.79 -25.20 -23.09
C ASP A 243 7.06 -24.36 -22.86
N LEU A 244 6.96 -23.06 -23.08
CA LEU A 244 8.12 -22.16 -23.12
C LEU A 244 8.77 -22.06 -21.74
N ILE A 245 7.98 -22.08 -20.68
CA ILE A 245 8.49 -21.94 -19.32
C ILE A 245 9.15 -23.25 -18.87
N ASN A 246 8.56 -24.42 -19.15
CA ASN A 246 9.24 -25.70 -18.88
C ASN A 246 10.58 -25.80 -19.62
N TYR A 247 10.68 -25.30 -20.86
CA TYR A 247 11.94 -25.22 -21.61
C TYR A 247 12.97 -24.32 -20.90
N LEU A 248 12.58 -23.08 -20.56
CA LEU A 248 13.47 -22.13 -19.86
C LEU A 248 13.90 -22.63 -18.47
N LEU A 249 13.07 -23.43 -17.80
CA LEU A 249 13.42 -24.07 -16.53
C LEU A 249 14.41 -25.22 -16.69
N GLN A 250 14.41 -25.93 -17.84
CA GLN A 250 15.49 -26.87 -18.16
C GLN A 250 16.80 -26.13 -18.43
N GLU A 251 16.78 -24.95 -19.07
CA GLU A 251 17.96 -24.09 -19.20
C GLU A 251 18.47 -23.59 -17.83
N ASP A 252 17.59 -23.10 -16.95
CA ASP A 252 17.96 -22.69 -15.58
C ASP A 252 18.41 -23.85 -14.68
N HIS A 253 17.98 -25.09 -14.94
CA HIS A 253 18.53 -26.27 -14.26
C HIS A 253 19.97 -26.53 -14.68
N ASN A 254 20.25 -26.43 -15.98
CA ASN A 254 21.60 -26.62 -16.55
C ASN A 254 22.54 -25.43 -16.26
N ARG A 255 22.00 -24.25 -15.93
CA ARG A 255 22.77 -23.06 -15.58
C ARG A 255 23.28 -23.15 -14.14
N LEU A 256 24.57 -23.47 -14.00
CA LEU A 256 25.25 -23.63 -12.71
C LEU A 256 25.88 -22.32 -12.23
N LEU A 257 25.81 -22.10 -10.91
CA LEU A 257 26.42 -21.01 -10.17
C LEU A 257 27.28 -21.56 -9.03
N GLU A 258 28.40 -20.89 -8.75
CA GLU A 258 29.34 -21.33 -7.71
C GLU A 258 29.11 -20.63 -6.37
N LEU A 259 29.01 -21.45 -5.32
CA LEU A 259 29.13 -21.03 -3.93
C LEU A 259 30.46 -21.52 -3.36
N THR A 260 31.21 -20.62 -2.72
CA THR A 260 32.43 -21.00 -1.99
C THR A 260 32.08 -21.77 -0.72
N ILE A 261 32.99 -22.64 -0.23
CA ILE A 261 32.81 -23.31 1.07
C ILE A 261 32.59 -22.30 2.22
N VAL A 262 33.20 -21.12 2.16
CA VAL A 262 32.99 -20.03 3.13
C VAL A 262 31.54 -19.51 3.13
N GLU A 263 30.90 -19.41 1.96
CA GLU A 263 29.50 -19.01 1.85
C GLU A 263 28.55 -20.14 2.26
N ILE A 264 28.84 -21.38 1.86
CA ILE A 264 28.07 -22.56 2.26
C ILE A 264 28.10 -22.70 3.79
N LYS A 265 29.26 -22.51 4.43
CA LYS A 265 29.40 -22.52 5.90
C LYS A 265 28.62 -21.41 6.61
N ARG A 266 28.45 -20.24 5.98
CA ARG A 266 27.58 -19.17 6.48
C ARG A 266 26.10 -19.54 6.33
N ILE A 267 25.71 -20.08 5.18
CA ILE A 267 24.34 -20.54 4.90
C ILE A 267 23.94 -21.66 5.88
N LYS A 268 24.78 -22.70 6.04
CA LYS A 268 24.53 -23.84 6.96
C LYS A 268 24.36 -23.42 8.42
N ARG A 269 24.99 -22.33 8.87
CA ARG A 269 24.80 -21.74 10.21
C ARG A 269 23.45 -21.05 10.40
N LEU A 270 22.78 -20.67 9.31
CA LEU A 270 21.46 -20.04 9.32
C LEU A 270 20.34 -21.05 8.99
N LEU A 271 20.66 -22.30 8.65
CA LEU A 271 19.66 -23.35 8.44
C LEU A 271 19.23 -23.96 9.79
N PRO A 272 17.96 -24.40 9.91
CA PRO A 272 17.52 -25.20 11.06
C PRO A 272 18.31 -26.51 11.17
N ASN A 273 18.47 -27.05 12.38
CA ASN A 273 19.16 -28.34 12.60
C ASN A 273 18.33 -29.57 12.14
N LYS A 274 17.03 -29.39 11.89
CA LYS A 274 16.08 -30.41 11.41
C LYS A 274 15.09 -29.76 10.44
N PHE A 275 14.81 -30.41 9.31
CA PHE A 275 13.89 -29.88 8.30
C PHE A 275 12.46 -29.65 8.85
N ALA A 276 12.00 -30.46 9.81
CA ALA A 276 10.71 -30.28 10.48
C ALA A 276 10.52 -28.90 11.16
N ILE A 277 11.60 -28.18 11.48
CA ILE A 277 11.52 -26.78 11.94
C ILE A 277 11.09 -25.87 10.79
N PHE A 278 11.72 -26.01 9.60
CA PHE A 278 11.30 -25.30 8.41
C PHE A 278 9.85 -25.61 8.07
N GLU A 279 9.41 -26.87 8.19
CA GLU A 279 8.02 -27.25 7.90
C GLU A 279 7.03 -26.55 8.85
N LYS A 280 7.31 -26.49 10.15
CA LYS A 280 6.47 -25.74 11.10
C LYS A 280 6.48 -24.22 10.86
N LEU A 281 7.62 -23.64 10.44
CA LEU A 281 7.68 -22.23 10.04
C LEU A 281 6.95 -21.97 8.71
N PHE A 282 6.99 -22.93 7.78
CA PHE A 282 6.25 -22.91 6.52
C PHE A 282 4.75 -22.87 6.77
N ASP A 283 4.26 -23.76 7.63
CA ASP A 283 2.82 -23.87 7.94
C ASP A 283 2.32 -22.61 8.68
N LEU A 284 3.17 -21.99 9.54
CA LEU A 284 2.91 -20.67 10.13
C LEU A 284 2.89 -19.52 9.10
N TYR A 285 3.69 -19.60 8.04
CA TYR A 285 3.67 -18.65 6.93
C TYR A 285 2.38 -18.79 6.09
N MET A 286 1.96 -20.03 5.77
CA MET A 286 0.70 -20.31 5.06
C MET A 286 -0.49 -19.67 5.78
N ASN A 287 -0.54 -19.79 7.11
CA ASN A 287 -1.61 -19.21 7.95
C ASN A 287 -1.55 -17.67 8.06
N SER A 288 -0.62 -16.99 7.36
CA SER A 288 -0.48 -15.52 7.37
C SER A 288 -0.78 -14.84 6.02
N ILE A 289 -0.80 -15.59 4.92
CA ILE A 289 -1.06 -15.08 3.57
C ILE A 289 -2.55 -15.17 3.20
N THR A 290 -2.98 -14.50 2.13
CA THR A 290 -4.33 -14.63 1.58
C THR A 290 -4.49 -15.90 0.74
N GLU A 291 -5.71 -16.45 0.70
CA GLU A 291 -6.15 -17.54 -0.21
C GLU A 291 -5.80 -17.26 -1.69
N ILE A 292 -5.82 -15.98 -2.08
CA ILE A 292 -5.43 -15.53 -3.43
C ILE A 292 -3.96 -15.82 -3.74
N LEU A 293 -3.07 -15.81 -2.73
CA LEU A 293 -1.66 -16.13 -2.88
C LEU A 293 -1.41 -17.65 -2.86
N THR A 294 -2.25 -18.45 -2.18
CA THR A 294 -2.14 -19.92 -2.21
C THR A 294 -2.52 -20.50 -3.58
N ASP A 295 -3.40 -19.83 -4.32
CA ASP A 295 -3.70 -20.15 -5.73
C ASP A 295 -2.73 -19.51 -6.75
N LEU A 296 -1.91 -18.55 -6.31
CA LEU A 296 -0.89 -17.87 -7.13
C LEU A 296 0.50 -18.53 -7.02
N GLN A 297 0.75 -19.41 -6.05
CA GLN A 297 2.09 -19.96 -5.78
C GLN A 297 2.01 -21.46 -5.43
N ASP A 298 2.82 -22.30 -6.10
CA ASP A 298 2.93 -23.72 -5.77
C ASP A 298 3.81 -23.91 -4.52
N HIS A 299 3.16 -23.71 -3.39
CA HIS A 299 3.70 -23.88 -2.05
C HIS A 299 4.19 -25.32 -1.79
N ASN A 300 3.58 -26.35 -2.41
CA ASN A 300 4.01 -27.74 -2.22
C ASN A 300 5.34 -28.00 -2.93
N GLU A 301 5.49 -27.50 -4.16
CA GLU A 301 6.75 -27.57 -4.90
C GLU A 301 7.86 -26.77 -4.21
N MET A 302 7.56 -25.55 -3.72
CA MET A 302 8.53 -24.78 -2.91
C MET A 302 8.97 -25.54 -1.65
N LYS A 303 8.05 -26.21 -0.94
CA LYS A 303 8.36 -27.04 0.25
C LYS A 303 9.23 -28.26 -0.11
N ARG A 304 8.97 -28.92 -1.26
CA ARG A 304 9.78 -30.04 -1.78
C ARG A 304 11.19 -29.58 -2.17
N GLN A 305 11.31 -28.50 -2.92
CA GLN A 305 12.58 -28.00 -3.44
C GLN A 305 13.46 -27.44 -2.32
N ALA A 306 12.88 -26.76 -1.33
CA ALA A 306 13.58 -26.38 -0.10
C ALA A 306 14.19 -27.60 0.62
N ARG A 307 13.53 -28.77 0.61
CA ARG A 307 14.07 -30.01 1.19
C ARG A 307 15.28 -30.52 0.42
N LEU A 308 15.18 -30.62 -0.91
CA LEU A 308 16.29 -31.08 -1.75
C LEU A 308 17.54 -30.22 -1.59
N VAL A 309 17.39 -28.89 -1.58
CA VAL A 309 18.50 -27.95 -1.39
C VAL A 309 19.08 -28.03 0.03
N TYR A 310 18.22 -28.15 1.04
CA TYR A 310 18.63 -28.34 2.44
C TYR A 310 19.47 -29.62 2.62
N GLU A 311 19.00 -30.76 2.10
CA GLU A 311 19.71 -32.03 2.17
C GLU A 311 21.05 -31.97 1.43
N ARG A 312 21.08 -31.36 0.24
CA ARG A 312 22.31 -31.15 -0.54
C ARG A 312 23.32 -30.27 0.22
N LEU A 313 22.89 -29.19 0.87
CA LEU A 313 23.75 -28.32 1.67
C LEU A 313 24.32 -29.02 2.90
N LEU A 314 23.58 -29.95 3.52
CA LEU A 314 24.08 -30.73 4.65
C LEU A 314 25.15 -31.76 4.23
N GLN A 315 25.05 -32.33 3.02
CA GLN A 315 26.03 -33.28 2.47
C GLN A 315 27.41 -32.66 2.14
N VAL A 316 27.51 -31.33 2.06
CA VAL A 316 28.80 -30.64 1.84
C VAL A 316 29.69 -30.74 3.08
N ASP A 317 30.90 -31.27 2.94
CA ASP A 317 31.98 -31.14 3.93
C ASP A 317 32.59 -29.73 3.90
N ASP A 318 32.17 -28.90 4.86
CA ASP A 318 32.69 -27.56 5.12
C ASP A 318 33.62 -27.49 6.35
N GLU A 319 34.07 -28.63 6.89
CA GLU A 319 34.95 -28.69 8.08
C GLU A 319 36.41 -29.04 7.77
N ASP A 320 36.75 -29.80 6.71
CA ASP A 320 38.16 -29.97 6.29
C ASP A 320 38.74 -28.62 5.81
N PRO A 321 39.81 -28.07 6.45
CA PRO A 321 40.47 -26.84 6.00
C PRO A 321 40.97 -26.89 4.55
N LYS A 322 41.25 -28.07 4.00
CA LYS A 322 41.66 -28.26 2.58
C LYS A 322 40.52 -27.99 1.59
N ASN A 323 39.28 -27.91 2.05
CA ASN A 323 38.13 -27.57 1.21
C ASN A 323 37.89 -26.05 1.13
N LEU A 324 38.48 -25.22 2.00
CA LEU A 324 38.16 -23.79 2.10
C LEU A 324 38.35 -22.96 0.82
N SER A 325 39.23 -23.39 -0.08
CA SER A 325 39.48 -22.76 -1.39
C SER A 325 38.60 -23.30 -2.52
N LYS A 326 37.75 -24.30 -2.27
CA LYS A 326 36.87 -24.92 -3.26
C LYS A 326 35.55 -24.16 -3.38
N SER A 327 34.98 -24.23 -4.58
CA SER A 327 33.58 -23.91 -4.87
C SER A 327 32.77 -25.20 -5.08
N ILE A 328 31.45 -25.10 -4.93
CA ILE A 328 30.47 -26.13 -5.29
C ILE A 328 29.40 -25.49 -6.17
N GLN A 329 29.06 -26.19 -7.24
CA GLN A 329 28.13 -25.74 -8.26
C GLN A 329 26.68 -26.13 -7.91
N PHE A 330 25.79 -25.15 -7.83
CA PHE A 330 24.35 -25.30 -7.66
C PHE A 330 23.64 -24.73 -8.89
N SER A 331 22.51 -25.31 -9.30
CA SER A 331 21.69 -24.72 -10.36
C SER A 331 21.06 -23.40 -9.93
N VAL A 332 20.72 -22.54 -10.89
CA VAL A 332 19.94 -21.31 -10.67
C VAL A 332 18.65 -21.61 -9.88
N ILE A 333 17.98 -22.71 -10.22
CA ILE A 333 16.79 -23.21 -9.52
C ILE A 333 17.03 -23.41 -8.01
N GLU A 334 18.10 -24.10 -7.63
CA GLU A 334 18.39 -24.39 -6.22
C GLU A 334 18.67 -23.12 -5.41
N ILE A 335 19.40 -22.15 -5.99
CA ILE A 335 19.70 -20.88 -5.33
C ILE A 335 18.46 -19.99 -5.21
N ARG A 336 17.57 -19.98 -6.21
CA ARG A 336 16.25 -19.32 -6.12
C ARG A 336 15.43 -19.90 -4.97
N ASN A 337 15.32 -21.23 -4.88
CA ASN A 337 14.55 -21.89 -3.82
C ASN A 337 15.16 -21.67 -2.42
N LEU A 338 16.48 -21.67 -2.28
CA LEU A 338 17.15 -21.30 -1.03
C LEU A 338 16.84 -19.84 -0.62
N SER A 339 16.79 -18.91 -1.57
CA SER A 339 16.41 -17.53 -1.32
C SER A 339 14.95 -17.39 -0.85
N LEU A 340 14.01 -18.14 -1.46
CA LEU A 340 12.61 -18.19 -1.01
C LEU A 340 12.47 -18.87 0.36
N MET A 341 13.20 -19.97 0.61
CA MET A 341 13.23 -20.68 1.90
C MET A 341 13.54 -19.74 3.07
N PHE A 342 14.54 -18.87 2.91
CA PHE A 342 14.88 -17.87 3.93
C PHE A 342 13.78 -16.81 4.15
N LEU A 343 13.03 -16.39 3.12
CA LEU A 343 11.88 -15.51 3.30
C LEU A 343 10.73 -16.21 4.01
N ILE A 344 10.46 -17.47 3.68
CA ILE A 344 9.40 -18.27 4.31
C ILE A 344 9.70 -18.49 5.79
N MET A 345 10.96 -18.82 6.14
CA MET A 345 11.37 -18.93 7.54
C MET A 345 11.25 -17.59 8.28
N ALA A 346 11.64 -16.47 7.66
CA ALA A 346 11.50 -15.15 8.27
C ALA A 346 10.04 -14.75 8.51
N ASN A 347 9.12 -15.07 7.58
CA ASN A 347 7.68 -14.91 7.78
C ASN A 347 7.15 -15.81 8.90
N GLY A 348 7.42 -17.11 8.84
CA GLY A 348 6.95 -18.08 9.84
C GLY A 348 7.43 -17.75 11.26
N LEU A 349 8.66 -17.24 11.39
CA LEU A 349 9.24 -16.84 12.67
C LEU A 349 8.67 -15.52 13.21
N LEU A 350 7.92 -14.73 12.45
CA LEU A 350 7.08 -13.68 13.03
C LEU A 350 5.94 -14.29 13.86
N PHE A 351 5.31 -15.36 13.37
CA PHE A 351 4.11 -15.98 13.97
C PHE A 351 4.38 -17.15 14.93
N GLU A 352 5.63 -17.37 15.30
CA GLU A 352 6.03 -18.50 16.14
C GLU A 352 5.82 -18.19 17.63
N ASN A 353 4.89 -18.88 18.30
CA ASN A 353 4.51 -18.62 19.70
C ASN A 353 4.79 -19.79 20.68
N THR A 354 5.45 -20.85 20.24
CA THR A 354 5.71 -22.08 21.01
C THR A 354 7.17 -22.26 21.45
N GLY A 355 8.06 -21.32 21.12
CA GLY A 355 9.44 -21.30 21.62
C GLY A 355 10.47 -22.00 20.72
N LEU A 356 10.20 -22.12 19.41
CA LEU A 356 11.24 -22.52 18.44
C LEU A 356 12.45 -21.57 18.46
N SER A 357 12.24 -20.33 18.92
CA SER A 357 13.28 -19.31 19.14
C SER A 357 14.44 -19.71 20.06
N HIS A 358 14.36 -20.85 20.77
CA HIS A 358 15.47 -21.34 21.61
C HIS A 358 16.44 -22.30 20.89
N PHE A 359 16.05 -23.02 19.82
CA PHE A 359 16.82 -24.19 19.35
C PHE A 359 17.20 -24.20 17.86
N LEU A 360 16.98 -23.10 17.12
CA LEU A 360 17.52 -22.93 15.76
C LEU A 360 19.06 -22.95 15.70
N LEU A 361 19.75 -22.80 16.83
CA LEU A 361 21.16 -22.39 16.92
C LEU A 361 22.09 -23.33 17.69
N GLU A 362 21.69 -24.57 17.99
CA GLU A 362 22.51 -25.56 18.74
C GLU A 362 23.71 -26.15 17.95
N ARG A 363 24.49 -25.28 17.31
CA ARG A 363 25.91 -25.48 16.98
C ARG A 363 26.80 -24.31 17.45
N THR A 364 26.22 -23.23 17.99
CA THR A 364 26.96 -22.06 18.50
C THR A 364 26.34 -21.59 19.80
N ALA A 365 27.13 -21.53 20.88
CA ALA A 365 26.68 -21.21 22.24
C ALA A 365 26.38 -19.71 22.48
N ILE A 366 25.73 -19.05 21.51
CA ILE A 366 25.40 -17.62 21.54
C ILE A 366 23.91 -17.48 21.25
N PHE A 367 23.17 -16.93 22.21
CA PHE A 367 21.79 -16.50 22.00
C PHE A 367 21.76 -15.32 21.02
N HIS A 368 21.17 -15.52 19.84
CA HIS A 368 20.81 -14.42 18.94
C HIS A 368 19.35 -14.01 19.18
N PRO A 369 19.05 -12.70 19.31
CA PRO A 369 17.68 -12.22 19.34
C PRO A 369 16.87 -12.68 18.12
N ARG A 370 15.58 -12.98 18.31
CA ARG A 370 14.62 -13.39 17.25
C ARG A 370 14.70 -12.48 16.01
N GLN A 371 14.79 -11.17 16.24
CA GLN A 371 14.89 -10.18 15.16
C GLN A 371 16.20 -10.27 14.38
N ASP A 372 17.32 -10.64 15.00
CA ASP A 372 18.61 -10.75 14.30
C ASP A 372 18.66 -11.99 13.40
N ILE A 373 18.07 -13.11 13.84
CA ILE A 373 17.87 -14.31 13.02
C ILE A 373 17.04 -13.96 11.77
N ILE A 374 15.90 -13.28 11.96
CA ILE A 374 15.05 -12.77 10.88
C ILE A 374 15.83 -11.83 9.96
N ASN A 375 16.55 -10.86 10.52
CA ASN A 375 17.35 -9.90 9.76
C ASN A 375 18.41 -10.60 8.89
N ASP A 376 19.10 -11.61 9.42
CA ASP A 376 20.14 -12.34 8.70
C ASP A 376 19.58 -13.30 7.63
N TRP A 377 18.40 -13.88 7.85
CA TRP A 377 17.65 -14.59 6.80
C TRP A 377 17.22 -13.65 5.67
N ILE A 378 16.65 -12.47 5.97
CA ILE A 378 16.28 -11.48 4.95
C ILE A 378 17.51 -10.98 4.18
N LYS A 379 18.63 -10.68 4.87
CA LYS A 379 19.92 -10.31 4.23
C LYS A 379 20.43 -11.43 3.32
N THR A 380 20.40 -12.68 3.79
CA THR A 380 20.87 -13.85 3.03
C THR A 380 20.01 -14.09 1.81
N SER A 381 18.69 -14.03 1.95
CA SER A 381 17.74 -14.11 0.83
C SER A 381 18.01 -13.04 -0.24
N LYS A 382 18.22 -11.77 0.17
CA LYS A 382 18.60 -10.67 -0.74
C LYS A 382 19.96 -10.90 -1.41
N SER A 383 20.95 -11.39 -0.67
CA SER A 383 22.28 -11.72 -1.21
C SER A 383 22.20 -12.83 -2.27
N LEU A 384 21.43 -13.89 -2.00
CA LEU A 384 21.18 -14.97 -2.95
C LEU A 384 20.40 -14.46 -4.17
N LYS A 385 19.36 -13.64 -3.98
CA LYS A 385 18.63 -12.97 -5.09
C LYS A 385 19.61 -12.26 -6.04
N MET A 386 20.51 -11.43 -5.50
CA MET A 386 21.49 -10.70 -6.30
C MET A 386 22.58 -11.59 -6.93
N LYS A 387 22.74 -12.86 -6.52
CA LYS A 387 23.59 -13.83 -7.22
C LYS A 387 22.91 -14.50 -8.41
N VAL A 388 21.59 -14.70 -8.38
CA VAL A 388 20.86 -15.43 -9.43
C VAL A 388 20.35 -14.53 -10.55
N LEU A 389 19.95 -13.29 -10.24
CA LEU A 389 19.34 -12.40 -11.22
C LEU A 389 20.34 -11.89 -12.26
N SER A 390 20.22 -12.41 -13.47
CA SER A 390 20.75 -11.81 -14.70
C SER A 390 19.93 -10.59 -15.12
N TYR A 391 18.63 -10.59 -14.84
CA TYR A 391 17.62 -9.71 -15.44
C TYR A 391 17.44 -9.92 -16.96
N GLU A 392 17.96 -11.02 -17.50
CA GLU A 392 17.95 -11.33 -18.94
C GLU A 392 16.85 -12.33 -19.32
N THR A 393 16.37 -13.17 -18.38
CA THR A 393 15.43 -14.25 -18.69
C THR A 393 14.02 -13.97 -18.19
N PHE A 394 13.03 -14.54 -18.87
CA PHE A 394 11.63 -14.52 -18.45
C PHE A 394 11.41 -15.22 -17.08
N THR A 395 12.22 -16.22 -16.77
CA THR A 395 12.23 -16.92 -15.48
C THR A 395 12.80 -16.09 -14.32
N ASP A 396 13.72 -15.14 -14.58
CA ASP A 396 14.16 -14.17 -13.58
C ASP A 396 12.99 -13.28 -13.13
N LEU A 397 12.04 -12.97 -14.01
CA LEU A 397 10.85 -12.18 -13.68
C LEU A 397 9.82 -12.96 -12.85
N ILE A 398 9.54 -14.22 -13.21
CA ILE A 398 8.66 -15.09 -12.41
C ILE A 398 9.22 -15.26 -10.99
N TYR A 399 10.54 -15.52 -10.86
CA TYR A 399 11.20 -15.59 -9.56
C TYR A 399 11.17 -14.25 -8.79
N LEU A 400 11.32 -13.11 -9.46
CA LEU A 400 11.19 -11.78 -8.84
C LEU A 400 9.78 -11.51 -8.32
N LEU A 401 8.75 -11.93 -9.06
CA LEU A 401 7.36 -11.87 -8.61
C LEU A 401 7.16 -12.72 -7.35
N ASP A 402 7.54 -14.00 -7.38
CA ASP A 402 7.46 -14.89 -6.22
C ASP A 402 8.16 -14.32 -5.00
N TRP A 403 9.43 -13.96 -5.16
CA TRP A 403 10.26 -13.42 -4.09
C TRP A 403 9.67 -12.14 -3.49
N TYR A 404 9.10 -11.28 -4.33
CA TYR A 404 8.42 -10.07 -3.86
C TYR A 404 7.13 -10.39 -3.09
N PHE A 405 6.27 -11.31 -3.54
CA PHE A 405 5.03 -11.63 -2.81
C PHE A 405 5.27 -12.23 -1.41
N ILE A 406 6.30 -13.08 -1.25
CA ILE A 406 6.70 -13.60 0.07
C ILE A 406 7.30 -12.49 0.97
N LEU A 407 8.09 -11.55 0.39
CA LEU A 407 8.68 -10.44 1.16
C LEU A 407 7.67 -9.35 1.53
N LYS A 408 6.71 -9.06 0.64
CA LYS A 408 5.58 -8.15 0.85
C LYS A 408 4.82 -8.52 2.12
N ASN A 409 4.58 -9.81 2.34
CA ASN A 409 3.92 -10.32 3.54
C ASN A 409 4.71 -9.99 4.81
N TYR A 410 6.01 -10.30 4.83
CA TYR A 410 6.92 -9.96 5.95
C TYR A 410 6.89 -8.46 6.26
N TYR A 411 7.05 -7.61 5.25
CA TYR A 411 7.04 -6.15 5.45
C TYR A 411 5.68 -5.61 5.94
N ALA A 412 4.57 -6.18 5.48
CA ALA A 412 3.23 -5.79 5.91
C ALA A 412 2.91 -6.20 7.36
N TYR A 413 3.64 -7.16 7.93
CA TYR A 413 3.50 -7.57 9.33
C TYR A 413 4.59 -7.01 10.26
N ASN A 414 5.74 -6.59 9.71
CA ASN A 414 6.85 -5.99 10.45
C ASN A 414 6.87 -4.44 10.42
N ASN A 415 5.77 -3.81 9.99
CA ASN A 415 5.62 -2.34 9.85
C ASN A 415 6.65 -1.65 8.91
N MET A 416 7.11 -2.35 7.88
CA MET A 416 8.16 -1.88 6.94
C MET A 416 7.56 -1.40 5.61
N ILE A 417 6.58 -0.49 5.67
CA ILE A 417 5.81 -0.07 4.50
C ILE A 417 6.64 0.70 3.45
N ILE A 418 7.70 1.39 3.89
CA ILE A 418 8.59 2.17 3.02
C ILE A 418 9.49 1.21 2.21
N GLU A 419 10.04 0.19 2.85
CA GLU A 419 10.87 -0.84 2.22
C GLU A 419 10.06 -1.70 1.25
N ASN A 420 8.79 -2.00 1.58
CA ASN A 420 7.86 -2.65 0.68
C ASN A 420 7.64 -1.82 -0.59
N TYR A 421 7.38 -0.52 -0.44
CA TYR A 421 7.22 0.40 -1.57
C TYR A 421 8.48 0.50 -2.45
N LEU A 422 9.68 0.43 -1.86
CA LEU A 422 10.94 0.44 -2.62
C LEU A 422 11.17 -0.86 -3.41
N GLU A 423 11.00 -2.04 -2.80
CA GLU A 423 11.12 -3.32 -3.54
C GLU A 423 10.01 -3.47 -4.60
N PHE A 424 8.79 -2.97 -4.34
CA PHE A 424 7.71 -2.93 -5.33
C PHE A 424 8.07 -2.09 -6.56
N ASN A 425 8.63 -0.89 -6.37
CA ASN A 425 9.06 -0.08 -7.50
C ASN A 425 10.31 -0.67 -8.20
N ASN A 426 11.18 -1.39 -7.50
CA ASN A 426 12.26 -2.14 -8.15
C ASN A 426 11.71 -3.26 -9.06
N LEU A 427 10.69 -3.98 -8.60
CA LEU A 427 9.98 -4.99 -9.41
C LEU A 427 9.26 -4.36 -10.61
N LEU A 428 8.54 -3.26 -10.41
CA LEU A 428 7.86 -2.55 -11.51
C LEU A 428 8.86 -2.00 -12.55
N ASN A 429 10.02 -1.50 -12.14
CA ASN A 429 11.07 -1.10 -13.08
C ASN A 429 11.48 -2.27 -13.99
N TYR A 430 11.59 -3.49 -13.45
CA TYR A 430 11.94 -4.65 -14.26
C TYR A 430 10.81 -5.10 -15.19
N ILE A 431 9.55 -5.11 -14.70
CA ILE A 431 8.35 -5.35 -15.52
C ILE A 431 8.29 -4.37 -16.71
N VAL A 432 8.51 -3.08 -16.46
CA VAL A 432 8.47 -2.01 -17.47
C VAL A 432 9.60 -2.12 -18.51
N LEU A 433 10.67 -2.86 -18.22
CA LEU A 433 11.78 -3.11 -19.14
C LEU A 433 11.69 -4.47 -19.85
N ASN A 434 10.78 -5.36 -19.46
CA ASN A 434 10.60 -6.69 -20.02
C ASN A 434 9.46 -6.71 -21.04
N ASN A 435 9.77 -6.45 -22.32
CA ASN A 435 8.77 -6.38 -23.39
C ASN A 435 7.96 -7.68 -23.51
N ASP A 436 8.60 -8.85 -23.39
CA ASP A 436 7.92 -10.15 -23.54
C ASP A 436 6.79 -10.33 -22.50
N PHE A 437 6.99 -9.84 -21.27
CA PHE A 437 5.93 -9.78 -20.25
C PHE A 437 4.83 -8.78 -20.64
N ILE A 438 5.21 -7.56 -21.07
CA ILE A 438 4.25 -6.51 -21.47
C ILE A 438 3.34 -6.99 -22.61
N ASP A 439 3.91 -7.60 -23.64
CA ASP A 439 3.19 -8.14 -24.81
C ASP A 439 2.20 -9.26 -24.39
N ILE A 440 2.55 -10.09 -23.40
CA ILE A 440 1.65 -11.12 -22.85
C ILE A 440 0.52 -10.51 -22.00
N ILE A 441 0.74 -9.37 -21.35
CA ILE A 441 -0.26 -8.71 -20.48
C ILE A 441 -0.95 -7.50 -21.13
N GLU A 442 -0.80 -7.26 -22.45
CA GLU A 442 -1.61 -6.26 -23.15
C GLU A 442 -3.10 -6.68 -23.18
N ASP A 443 -4.02 -5.71 -23.19
CA ASP A 443 -5.46 -5.97 -23.19
C ASP A 443 -5.96 -6.17 -24.63
N PRO A 444 -6.31 -7.40 -25.07
CA PRO A 444 -6.71 -7.70 -26.45
C PRO A 444 -8.03 -7.05 -26.88
N SER A 445 -8.69 -6.27 -26.01
CA SER A 445 -9.85 -5.44 -26.35
C SER A 445 -9.58 -3.94 -26.22
N LYS A 446 -8.30 -3.55 -26.31
CA LYS A 446 -7.84 -2.19 -26.63
C LYS A 446 -7.21 -2.08 -28.02
N GLU A 447 -7.12 -3.16 -28.81
CA GLU A 447 -6.78 -3.05 -30.22
C GLU A 447 -7.76 -2.08 -30.92
N PRO A 448 -7.27 -1.07 -31.65
CA PRO A 448 -8.13 -0.26 -32.51
C PRO A 448 -8.42 -1.07 -33.77
N THR A 449 -9.42 -1.95 -33.70
CA THR A 449 -10.10 -2.45 -34.91
C THR A 449 -10.48 -1.22 -35.75
N PRO A 450 -10.00 -1.07 -36.99
CA PRO A 450 -10.50 -0.02 -37.87
C PRO A 450 -11.99 -0.22 -38.02
N ASP A 451 -12.79 0.82 -37.77
CA ASP A 451 -14.24 0.74 -37.97
C ASP A 451 -14.51 0.31 -39.42
N PRO A 452 -15.17 -0.84 -39.67
CA PRO A 452 -15.54 -1.23 -41.02
C PRO A 452 -16.58 -0.23 -41.52
N GLU A 453 -16.19 0.61 -42.49
CA GLU A 453 -17.03 1.69 -42.99
C GLU A 453 -18.40 1.17 -43.47
N GLY A 454 -19.47 1.51 -42.76
CA GLY A 454 -20.85 1.31 -43.24
C GLY A 454 -21.75 0.33 -42.48
N ILE A 455 -21.56 0.08 -41.18
CA ILE A 455 -22.62 -0.52 -40.33
C ILE A 455 -23.19 0.56 -39.41
N SER A 456 -24.42 0.99 -39.67
CA SER A 456 -25.04 2.18 -39.07
C SER A 456 -26.27 1.85 -38.20
N ASP A 457 -26.19 0.82 -37.35
CA ASP A 457 -27.25 0.51 -36.39
C ASP A 457 -26.68 0.10 -35.00
N PRO A 458 -27.04 0.78 -33.89
CA PRO A 458 -26.49 0.48 -32.57
C PRO A 458 -26.91 -0.88 -31.96
N GLN A 459 -27.90 -1.58 -32.51
CA GLN A 459 -28.42 -2.82 -31.92
C GLN A 459 -27.55 -4.05 -32.24
N ASP A 460 -26.97 -4.16 -33.44
CA ASP A 460 -26.15 -5.30 -33.87
C ASP A 460 -24.82 -5.45 -33.09
N LEU A 461 -24.39 -4.38 -32.40
CA LEU A 461 -23.23 -4.37 -31.52
C LEU A 461 -23.47 -5.08 -30.18
N ALA A 462 -24.73 -5.35 -29.80
CA ALA A 462 -25.05 -6.09 -28.58
C ALA A 462 -24.80 -7.60 -28.75
N GLU A 463 -25.29 -8.18 -29.86
CA GLU A 463 -25.26 -9.62 -30.09
C GLU A 463 -23.88 -10.13 -30.55
N ASN A 464 -23.06 -9.28 -31.18
CA ASN A 464 -21.67 -9.60 -31.55
C ASN A 464 -20.64 -9.43 -30.40
N SER A 465 -21.07 -9.17 -29.16
CA SER A 465 -20.18 -8.73 -28.06
C SER A 465 -19.31 -9.82 -27.40
N ASP A 466 -19.16 -10.98 -28.07
CA ASP A 466 -18.69 -12.26 -27.51
C ASP A 466 -17.26 -12.69 -27.94
N GLN A 467 -16.59 -11.91 -28.82
CA GLN A 467 -15.33 -12.35 -29.46
C GLN A 467 -14.02 -12.01 -28.73
N THR A 468 -14.02 -11.33 -27.57
CA THR A 468 -12.78 -11.09 -26.79
C THR A 468 -12.34 -12.36 -26.04
N ARG A 469 -11.77 -13.31 -26.78
CA ARG A 469 -11.27 -14.58 -26.25
C ARG A 469 -9.82 -14.44 -25.76
N TYR A 470 -9.63 -14.32 -24.46
CA TYR A 470 -8.30 -14.32 -23.84
C TYR A 470 -7.50 -15.58 -24.19
N PRO A 471 -6.15 -15.49 -24.31
CA PRO A 471 -5.30 -16.64 -24.53
C PRO A 471 -5.48 -17.71 -23.44
N LYS A 472 -5.51 -18.99 -23.84
CA LYS A 472 -5.55 -20.13 -22.91
C LYS A 472 -4.18 -20.74 -22.62
N THR A 473 -3.11 -20.04 -23.01
CA THR A 473 -1.71 -20.45 -22.79
C THR A 473 -1.34 -20.41 -21.30
N ARG A 474 -0.36 -21.24 -20.90
CA ARG A 474 0.04 -21.41 -19.50
C ARG A 474 0.74 -20.15 -18.98
N GLU A 475 1.55 -19.57 -19.86
CA GLU A 475 2.25 -18.29 -19.76
C GLU A 475 1.27 -17.14 -19.46
N PHE A 476 0.24 -16.97 -20.30
CA PHE A 476 -0.77 -15.91 -20.11
C PHE A 476 -1.52 -16.07 -18.79
N ASN A 477 -2.03 -17.27 -18.50
CA ASN A 477 -2.79 -17.51 -17.28
C ASN A 477 -1.98 -17.26 -16.01
N LEU A 478 -0.67 -17.53 -16.03
CA LEU A 478 0.22 -17.21 -14.92
C LEU A 478 0.49 -15.70 -14.82
N LEU A 479 0.97 -15.08 -15.89
CA LEU A 479 1.38 -13.67 -15.85
C LEU A 479 0.20 -12.72 -15.63
N ALA A 480 -0.95 -13.00 -16.24
CA ALA A 480 -2.17 -12.22 -16.01
C ALA A 480 -2.62 -12.31 -14.54
N LYS A 481 -2.49 -13.48 -13.89
CA LYS A 481 -2.76 -13.62 -12.45
C LYS A 481 -1.79 -12.80 -11.61
N TYR A 482 -0.47 -12.92 -11.80
CA TYR A 482 0.49 -12.05 -11.10
C TYR A 482 0.22 -10.56 -11.35
N TRP A 483 -0.11 -10.19 -12.59
CA TRP A 483 -0.32 -8.81 -12.98
C TRP A 483 -1.52 -8.17 -12.26
N ILE A 484 -2.63 -8.90 -12.11
CA ILE A 484 -3.77 -8.36 -11.37
C ILE A 484 -3.48 -8.21 -9.86
N GLN A 485 -2.62 -9.05 -9.27
CA GLN A 485 -2.13 -8.85 -7.89
C GLN A 485 -1.27 -7.58 -7.79
N ILE A 486 -0.37 -7.38 -8.76
CA ILE A 486 0.49 -6.19 -8.85
C ILE A 486 -0.34 -4.92 -9.02
N ARG A 487 -1.42 -4.95 -9.81
CA ARG A 487 -2.43 -3.88 -9.88
C ARG A 487 -3.16 -3.65 -8.56
N TRP A 488 -3.53 -4.71 -7.84
CA TRP A 488 -4.28 -4.59 -6.58
C TRP A 488 -3.47 -3.94 -5.45
N ILE A 489 -2.13 -4.01 -5.47
CA ILE A 489 -1.28 -3.52 -4.37
C ILE A 489 -1.44 -2.02 -4.08
N GLU A 490 -1.75 -1.17 -5.06
CA GLU A 490 -2.08 0.24 -4.79
C GLU A 490 -3.42 0.38 -4.06
N ILE A 491 -4.38 -0.51 -4.31
CA ILE A 491 -5.66 -0.57 -3.58
C ILE A 491 -5.47 -1.22 -2.20
N GLU A 492 -4.52 -2.15 -2.02
CA GLU A 492 -4.19 -2.74 -0.72
C GLU A 492 -3.52 -1.73 0.23
N PHE A 493 -2.54 -0.96 -0.24
CA PHE A 493 -1.75 -0.05 0.60
C PHE A 493 -1.94 1.43 0.23
N THR A 494 -2.60 2.20 1.10
CA THR A 494 -2.80 3.66 0.96
C THR A 494 -1.49 4.42 0.73
N PHE A 495 -0.37 3.96 1.29
CA PHE A 495 0.96 4.55 1.07
C PHE A 495 1.38 4.53 -0.42
N PHE A 496 1.10 3.43 -1.13
CA PHE A 496 1.50 3.25 -2.53
C PHE A 496 0.63 4.15 -3.41
N GLN A 497 -0.69 4.14 -3.17
CA GLN A 497 -1.66 5.06 -3.76
C GLN A 497 -1.29 6.54 -3.56
N PHE A 498 -0.77 6.94 -2.39
CA PHE A 498 -0.30 8.31 -2.15
C PHE A 498 1.00 8.66 -2.89
N LYS A 499 2.01 7.78 -2.83
CA LYS A 499 3.31 8.03 -3.47
C LYS A 499 3.24 7.94 -5.01
N GLY A 500 2.25 7.21 -5.52
CA GLY A 500 2.16 6.77 -6.91
C GLY A 500 3.18 5.67 -7.21
N SER A 501 3.00 4.98 -8.33
CA SER A 501 3.96 3.99 -8.82
C SER A 501 4.10 4.04 -10.34
N LEU A 502 4.99 3.19 -10.88
CA LEU A 502 5.16 3.01 -12.32
C LEU A 502 3.94 2.37 -13.01
N LEU A 503 2.89 1.95 -12.29
CA LEU A 503 1.62 1.48 -12.86
C LEU A 503 0.89 2.51 -13.72
N VAL A 504 1.25 3.79 -13.60
CA VAL A 504 0.74 4.92 -14.42
C VAL A 504 1.65 5.22 -15.63
N SER A 505 2.72 4.44 -15.86
CA SER A 505 3.61 4.61 -17.01
C SER A 505 2.91 4.30 -18.34
N ASN A 506 3.33 4.96 -19.42
CA ASN A 506 2.72 4.79 -20.75
C ASN A 506 2.76 3.34 -21.25
N GLN A 507 3.85 2.61 -20.97
CA GLN A 507 4.00 1.19 -21.32
C GLN A 507 2.98 0.29 -20.59
N LEU A 508 2.48 0.72 -19.43
CA LEU A 508 1.49 0.00 -18.63
C LEU A 508 0.07 0.57 -18.79
N LYS A 509 -0.17 1.50 -19.73
CA LYS A 509 -1.50 2.09 -19.96
C LYS A 509 -2.48 1.11 -20.65
N ASN A 510 -1.97 0.29 -21.55
CA ASN A 510 -2.78 -0.63 -22.33
C ASN A 510 -2.95 -2.02 -21.71
N THR A 511 -2.22 -2.36 -20.66
CA THR A 511 -2.27 -3.70 -20.07
C THR A 511 -3.60 -4.04 -19.40
N LEU A 512 -3.79 -5.34 -19.15
CA LEU A 512 -4.95 -5.94 -18.48
C LEU A 512 -5.28 -5.26 -17.14
N VAL A 513 -6.57 -5.31 -16.79
CA VAL A 513 -7.15 -4.94 -15.49
C VAL A 513 -8.14 -6.02 -15.02
N PRO A 514 -8.30 -6.30 -13.72
CA PRO A 514 -9.11 -7.41 -13.20
C PRO A 514 -10.61 -7.17 -13.27
N HIS A 515 -11.16 -6.77 -14.43
CA HIS A 515 -12.60 -6.66 -14.61
C HIS A 515 -13.27 -8.04 -14.71
N ARG A 516 -14.58 -8.13 -14.43
CA ARG A 516 -15.36 -9.39 -14.35
C ARG A 516 -15.09 -10.42 -15.46
N ARG A 517 -15.00 -10.01 -16.74
CA ARG A 517 -14.70 -10.92 -17.87
C ARG A 517 -13.31 -11.59 -17.78
N LEU A 518 -12.29 -10.90 -17.26
CA LEU A 518 -10.92 -11.42 -17.12
C LEU A 518 -10.83 -12.32 -15.88
N VAL A 519 -11.43 -11.90 -14.76
CA VAL A 519 -11.52 -12.73 -13.54
C VAL A 519 -12.18 -14.07 -13.86
N ALA A 520 -13.33 -14.05 -14.55
CA ALA A 520 -14.01 -15.27 -15.01
C ALA A 520 -13.15 -16.11 -15.98
N ALA A 521 -12.34 -15.50 -16.84
CA ALA A 521 -11.45 -16.22 -17.77
C ALA A 521 -10.25 -16.88 -17.07
N LEU A 522 -9.69 -16.25 -16.02
CA LEU A 522 -8.52 -16.72 -15.28
C LEU A 522 -8.86 -17.72 -14.16
N TYR A 523 -10.05 -17.63 -13.57
CA TYR A 523 -10.43 -18.40 -12.38
C TYR A 523 -11.71 -19.25 -12.54
N GLY A 524 -12.50 -19.03 -13.59
CA GLY A 524 -13.61 -19.91 -13.97
C GLY A 524 -14.65 -20.14 -12.86
N ASN A 525 -15.09 -21.40 -12.76
CA ASN A 525 -15.88 -21.92 -11.64
C ASN A 525 -15.00 -22.72 -10.66
N ASP A 526 -13.68 -22.58 -10.76
CA ASP A 526 -12.71 -23.51 -10.21
C ASP A 526 -12.30 -23.19 -8.77
N ILE A 527 -12.54 -21.96 -8.32
CA ILE A 527 -12.38 -21.55 -6.92
C ILE A 527 -13.49 -22.20 -6.08
N LYS A 528 -13.07 -23.01 -5.11
CA LYS A 528 -13.96 -23.66 -4.14
C LYS A 528 -14.19 -22.83 -2.88
N GLU A 529 -13.25 -21.93 -2.56
CA GLU A 529 -13.23 -21.15 -1.32
C GLU A 529 -14.10 -19.89 -1.45
N PRO A 530 -15.16 -19.71 -0.63
CA PRO A 530 -16.10 -18.61 -0.81
C PRO A 530 -15.49 -17.23 -0.58
N LEU A 531 -14.51 -17.12 0.33
CA LEU A 531 -13.81 -15.86 0.60
C LEU A 531 -12.91 -15.44 -0.57
N HIS A 532 -12.05 -16.32 -1.10
CA HIS A 532 -11.26 -16.07 -2.30
C HIS A 532 -12.15 -15.60 -3.46
N LYS A 533 -13.23 -16.33 -3.77
CA LYS A 533 -14.17 -15.95 -4.84
C LYS A 533 -14.75 -14.55 -4.59
N TYR A 534 -15.23 -14.29 -3.37
CA TYR A 534 -15.80 -13.01 -3.00
C TYR A 534 -14.83 -11.84 -3.17
N ILE A 535 -13.56 -12.01 -2.77
CA ILE A 535 -12.56 -10.96 -2.91
C ILE A 535 -12.30 -10.65 -4.40
N LEU A 536 -12.24 -11.66 -5.27
CA LEU A 536 -12.10 -11.43 -6.71
C LEU A 536 -13.33 -10.77 -7.35
N ASP A 537 -14.54 -11.06 -6.88
CA ASP A 537 -15.76 -10.35 -7.30
C ASP A 537 -15.71 -8.86 -6.87
N ILE A 538 -15.17 -8.55 -5.69
CA ILE A 538 -14.89 -7.16 -5.26
C ILE A 538 -13.83 -6.49 -6.17
N TRP A 539 -12.79 -7.22 -6.60
CA TRP A 539 -11.80 -6.68 -7.55
C TRP A 539 -12.42 -6.38 -8.91
N ALA A 540 -13.34 -7.26 -9.36
CA ALA A 540 -14.09 -7.09 -10.60
C ALA A 540 -14.98 -5.84 -10.62
N LEU A 541 -15.44 -5.38 -9.45
CA LEU A 541 -16.17 -4.12 -9.28
C LEU A 541 -15.24 -2.90 -9.30
N CYS A 542 -14.11 -2.94 -8.58
CA CYS A 542 -13.12 -1.85 -8.55
C CYS A 542 -12.61 -1.44 -9.95
N TYR A 543 -12.54 -2.38 -10.88
CA TYR A 543 -12.05 -2.17 -12.26
C TYR A 543 -13.16 -2.24 -13.33
N LYS A 544 -14.41 -1.88 -12.99
CA LYS A 544 -15.54 -1.70 -13.93
C LYS A 544 -15.12 -0.76 -15.08
N ARG A 545 -15.28 -1.19 -16.34
CA ARG A 545 -14.85 -0.42 -17.54
C ARG A 545 -15.71 0.82 -17.78
N SER A 546 -15.37 1.92 -17.11
CA SER A 546 -15.93 3.26 -17.33
C SER A 546 -15.43 3.86 -18.65
N LYS A 547 -16.04 3.50 -19.79
CA LYS A 547 -15.72 4.12 -21.09
C LYS A 547 -16.10 5.62 -21.21
N SER A 548 -16.85 6.16 -20.25
CA SER A 548 -17.72 7.33 -20.49
C SER A 548 -17.57 8.55 -19.58
N SER A 549 -17.21 8.43 -18.29
CA SER A 549 -17.25 9.61 -17.40
C SER A 549 -16.25 10.68 -17.83
N ARG A 550 -16.76 11.88 -18.12
CA ARG A 550 -15.99 13.05 -18.57
C ARG A 550 -16.29 14.31 -17.77
N THR A 551 -17.30 14.27 -16.90
CA THR A 551 -17.71 15.39 -16.04
C THR A 551 -17.55 15.03 -14.56
N VAL A 552 -17.52 16.04 -13.69
CA VAL A 552 -17.50 15.89 -12.23
C VAL A 552 -18.71 15.05 -11.77
N ARG A 553 -19.90 15.37 -12.30
CA ARG A 553 -21.15 14.62 -12.14
C ARG A 553 -21.02 13.13 -12.45
N ASP A 554 -20.40 12.76 -13.58
CA ASP A 554 -20.23 11.35 -13.97
C ASP A 554 -19.24 10.59 -13.08
N ILE A 555 -18.28 11.29 -12.45
CA ILE A 555 -17.37 10.73 -11.45
C ILE A 555 -18.11 10.52 -10.12
N ILE A 556 -18.92 11.50 -9.70
CA ILE A 556 -19.76 11.40 -8.49
C ILE A 556 -20.71 10.21 -8.61
N LYS A 557 -21.47 10.14 -9.71
CA LYS A 557 -22.32 8.99 -10.01
C LYS A 557 -21.52 7.67 -10.04
N GLY A 558 -20.33 7.68 -10.66
CA GLY A 558 -19.51 6.50 -10.84
C GLY A 558 -19.01 5.82 -9.55
N TYR A 559 -18.59 6.59 -8.53
CA TYR A 559 -18.20 5.97 -7.26
C TYR A 559 -19.41 5.59 -6.39
N LEU A 560 -20.55 6.31 -6.51
CA LEU A 560 -21.78 5.96 -5.80
C LEU A 560 -22.39 4.64 -6.34
N GLU A 561 -22.37 4.43 -7.66
CA GLU A 561 -22.70 3.11 -8.27
C GLU A 561 -21.72 2.00 -7.86
N LEU A 562 -20.48 2.33 -7.46
CA LEU A 562 -19.51 1.36 -6.97
C LEU A 562 -19.77 1.02 -5.49
N TYR A 563 -20.18 2.01 -4.68
CA TYR A 563 -20.64 1.80 -3.30
C TYR A 563 -21.93 0.95 -3.26
N SER A 564 -22.92 1.24 -4.12
CA SER A 564 -24.13 0.40 -4.26
C SER A 564 -23.78 -1.02 -4.69
N SER A 565 -22.85 -1.18 -5.65
CA SER A 565 -22.39 -2.49 -6.11
C SER A 565 -21.72 -3.31 -5.00
N PHE A 566 -20.89 -2.69 -4.15
CA PHE A 566 -20.28 -3.38 -3.01
C PHE A 566 -21.33 -3.86 -2.00
N MET A 567 -22.29 -3.01 -1.60
CA MET A 567 -23.36 -3.41 -0.67
C MET A 567 -24.27 -4.48 -1.29
N GLY A 568 -24.63 -4.33 -2.57
CA GLY A 568 -25.41 -5.29 -3.33
C GLY A 568 -24.77 -6.67 -3.44
N SER A 569 -23.44 -6.77 -3.32
CA SER A 569 -22.73 -8.06 -3.32
C SER A 569 -22.99 -8.92 -2.06
N LEU A 570 -23.42 -8.31 -0.95
CA LEU A 570 -23.68 -9.01 0.33
C LEU A 570 -25.12 -8.93 0.82
N ARG A 571 -25.91 -7.95 0.37
CA ARG A 571 -27.31 -7.77 0.75
C ARG A 571 -28.12 -9.08 0.78
N PRO A 572 -28.02 -10.02 -0.19
CA PRO A 572 -28.75 -11.28 -0.13
C PRO A 572 -28.35 -12.17 1.06
N GLU A 573 -27.05 -12.40 1.26
CA GLU A 573 -26.54 -13.24 2.37
C GLU A 573 -26.85 -12.61 3.74
N LEU A 574 -26.75 -11.28 3.85
CA LEU A 574 -27.05 -10.54 5.09
C LEU A 574 -28.54 -10.54 5.43
N ILE A 575 -29.44 -10.49 4.42
CA ILE A 575 -30.88 -10.62 4.64
C ILE A 575 -31.26 -12.06 5.01
N GLU A 576 -30.68 -13.06 4.35
CA GLU A 576 -30.88 -14.47 4.70
C GLU A 576 -30.48 -14.73 6.16
N PHE A 577 -29.28 -14.27 6.56
CA PHE A 577 -28.81 -14.34 7.94
C PHE A 577 -29.72 -13.58 8.91
N SER A 578 -30.06 -12.31 8.63
CA SER A 578 -30.88 -11.48 9.53
C SER A 578 -32.29 -12.05 9.76
N ASN A 579 -32.84 -12.78 8.80
CA ASN A 579 -34.15 -13.43 8.91
C ASN A 579 -34.10 -14.84 9.53
N GLY A 580 -32.93 -15.50 9.50
CA GLY A 580 -32.76 -16.89 9.92
C GLY A 580 -31.95 -17.12 11.20
N PHE A 581 -31.27 -16.10 11.73
CA PHE A 581 -30.40 -16.24 12.89
C PHE A 581 -31.17 -16.24 14.23
N ASP A 582 -31.32 -17.43 14.81
CA ASP A 582 -31.90 -17.65 16.14
C ASP A 582 -30.92 -17.22 17.25
N MET A 583 -31.33 -16.26 18.08
CA MET A 583 -30.53 -15.75 19.22
C MET A 583 -30.60 -16.62 20.47
N ASP A 584 -31.61 -17.48 20.60
CA ASP A 584 -31.78 -18.39 21.73
C ASP A 584 -31.06 -19.72 21.48
N ASN A 585 -31.01 -20.18 20.23
CA ASN A 585 -30.18 -21.32 19.79
C ASN A 585 -29.25 -20.98 18.60
N PRO A 586 -28.26 -20.08 18.78
CA PRO A 586 -27.38 -19.66 17.70
C PRO A 586 -26.51 -20.80 17.17
N VAL A 587 -26.55 -21.03 15.86
CA VAL A 587 -25.62 -21.90 15.15
C VAL A 587 -24.59 -21.01 14.48
N ILE A 588 -23.32 -21.22 14.82
CA ILE A 588 -22.19 -20.48 14.24
C ILE A 588 -21.27 -21.52 13.62
N SER A 589 -21.23 -21.53 12.30
CA SER A 589 -20.38 -22.37 11.47
C SER A 589 -19.43 -21.51 10.65
N ASN A 590 -18.67 -22.12 9.73
CA ASN A 590 -17.83 -21.37 8.81
C ASN A 590 -18.62 -20.33 8.00
N LYS A 591 -19.86 -20.63 7.56
CA LYS A 591 -20.68 -19.72 6.75
C LYS A 591 -20.91 -18.35 7.42
N GLU A 592 -21.24 -18.36 8.72
CA GLU A 592 -21.52 -17.13 9.47
C GLU A 592 -20.24 -16.31 9.69
N ILE A 593 -19.09 -16.98 9.85
CA ILE A 593 -17.77 -16.34 9.99
C ILE A 593 -17.28 -15.78 8.65
N GLU A 594 -17.49 -16.49 7.54
CA GLU A 594 -17.22 -15.99 6.20
C GLU A 594 -18.05 -14.72 5.96
N LEU A 595 -19.35 -14.73 6.23
CA LEU A 595 -20.23 -13.57 6.07
C LEU A 595 -19.81 -12.38 6.94
N LEU A 596 -19.33 -12.64 8.17
CA LEU A 596 -18.73 -11.62 9.03
C LEU A 596 -17.47 -11.00 8.40
N ILE A 597 -16.55 -11.83 7.91
CA ILE A 597 -15.30 -11.39 7.25
C ILE A 597 -15.62 -10.58 5.98
N LYS A 598 -16.52 -11.08 5.12
CA LYS A 598 -17.01 -10.39 3.91
C LYS A 598 -17.57 -9.01 4.26
N ASN A 599 -18.48 -8.93 5.24
CA ASN A 599 -19.08 -7.66 5.66
C ASN A 599 -18.03 -6.68 6.17
N GLN A 600 -17.11 -7.13 7.05
CA GLN A 600 -16.08 -6.26 7.59
C GLN A 600 -15.16 -5.69 6.50
N ILE A 601 -14.87 -6.45 5.43
CA ILE A 601 -14.11 -5.99 4.26
C ILE A 601 -14.85 -4.84 3.55
N VAL A 602 -16.16 -4.96 3.29
CA VAL A 602 -16.95 -3.91 2.64
C VAL A 602 -17.02 -2.65 3.50
N LEU A 603 -17.33 -2.77 4.80
CA LEU A 603 -17.43 -1.62 5.69
C LEU A 603 -16.10 -0.84 5.76
N VAL A 604 -14.96 -1.55 5.75
CA VAL A 604 -13.62 -0.91 5.74
C VAL A 604 -13.28 -0.25 4.39
N LEU A 605 -13.71 -0.81 3.26
CA LEU A 605 -13.56 -0.16 1.96
C LEU A 605 -14.32 1.18 1.93
N LEU A 606 -15.59 1.18 2.35
CA LEU A 606 -16.46 2.36 2.31
C LEU A 606 -15.95 3.52 3.18
N ILE A 607 -15.47 3.26 4.41
CA ILE A 607 -14.94 4.30 5.30
C ILE A 607 -13.58 4.83 4.84
N ARG A 608 -12.66 3.95 4.39
CA ARG A 608 -11.31 4.36 3.96
C ARG A 608 -11.37 5.32 2.78
N TRP A 609 -12.27 5.05 1.83
CA TRP A 609 -12.34 5.79 0.58
C TRP A 609 -12.86 7.23 0.73
N LEU A 610 -13.42 7.61 1.90
CA LEU A 610 -13.74 9.02 2.22
C LEU A 610 -12.53 9.95 2.05
N SER A 611 -11.32 9.44 2.32
CA SER A 611 -10.06 10.19 2.18
C SER A 611 -9.64 10.53 0.74
N PHE A 612 -10.26 9.92 -0.28
CA PHE A 612 -9.86 10.08 -1.69
C PHE A 612 -10.85 10.92 -2.53
N ILE A 613 -12.11 11.04 -2.12
CA ILE A 613 -13.20 11.59 -2.95
C ILE A 613 -13.23 13.12 -2.86
N ARG A 614 -12.49 13.77 -3.76
CA ARG A 614 -12.32 15.24 -3.82
C ARG A 614 -13.28 15.98 -4.76
N VAL A 615 -14.23 15.29 -5.39
CA VAL A 615 -15.11 15.85 -6.45
C VAL A 615 -16.31 16.65 -5.93
N GLU A 616 -16.74 16.41 -4.68
CA GLU A 616 -17.87 17.10 -4.06
C GLU A 616 -17.36 18.26 -3.20
N LEU A 617 -17.41 19.48 -3.76
CA LEU A 617 -16.92 20.72 -3.13
C LEU A 617 -17.94 21.87 -3.10
N ASN A 618 -18.97 21.84 -3.95
CA ASN A 618 -19.93 22.95 -4.13
C ASN A 618 -21.21 22.81 -3.28
N TYR A 619 -21.41 21.66 -2.62
CA TYR A 619 -22.62 21.30 -1.89
C TYR A 619 -22.32 20.26 -0.81
N PHE A 620 -23.25 20.00 0.10
CA PHE A 620 -23.11 18.96 1.13
C PHE A 620 -23.47 17.56 0.58
N PRO A 621 -22.54 16.59 0.55
CA PRO A 621 -22.76 15.29 -0.08
C PRO A 621 -23.51 14.31 0.83
N SER A 622 -24.82 14.56 0.99
CA SER A 622 -25.69 13.91 1.98
C SER A 622 -25.75 12.39 1.84
N LEU A 623 -25.86 11.83 0.64
CA LEU A 623 -25.89 10.37 0.42
C LEU A 623 -24.59 9.70 0.92
N ARG A 624 -23.45 10.29 0.56
CA ARG A 624 -22.12 9.78 0.94
C ARG A 624 -21.92 9.85 2.46
N TYR A 625 -22.24 10.99 3.07
CA TYR A 625 -22.08 11.16 4.52
C TYR A 625 -23.09 10.35 5.35
N THR A 626 -24.33 10.17 4.89
CA THR A 626 -25.33 9.32 5.56
C THR A 626 -24.85 7.87 5.60
N SER A 627 -24.38 7.34 4.47
CA SER A 627 -23.84 5.98 4.38
C SER A 627 -22.57 5.79 5.22
N TYR A 628 -21.67 6.77 5.24
CA TYR A 628 -20.49 6.78 6.10
C TYR A 628 -20.84 6.80 7.60
N LEU A 629 -21.72 7.71 8.02
CA LEU A 629 -22.11 7.90 9.42
C LEU A 629 -22.80 6.66 10.00
N THR A 630 -23.77 6.10 9.27
CA THR A 630 -24.46 4.85 9.65
C THR A 630 -23.55 3.63 9.56
N THR A 631 -22.57 3.60 8.66
CA THR A 631 -21.50 2.59 8.67
C THR A 631 -20.65 2.69 9.94
N MET A 632 -20.30 3.90 10.39
CA MET A 632 -19.59 4.09 11.68
C MET A 632 -20.43 3.69 12.90
N MET A 633 -21.76 3.88 12.85
CA MET A 633 -22.71 3.35 13.85
C MET A 633 -22.69 1.83 13.94
N ASN A 634 -22.60 1.15 12.80
CA ASN A 634 -22.86 -0.30 12.71
C ASN A 634 -21.61 -1.18 12.53
N MET A 635 -20.43 -0.56 12.49
CA MET A 635 -19.11 -1.14 12.18
C MET A 635 -18.81 -2.52 12.80
N PHE A 636 -19.29 -2.76 14.03
CA PHE A 636 -19.03 -3.99 14.80
C PHE A 636 -20.28 -4.72 15.27
N ASN A 637 -21.49 -4.32 14.83
CA ASN A 637 -22.73 -4.96 15.29
C ASN A 637 -22.76 -6.45 14.92
N HIS A 638 -22.33 -6.81 13.70
CA HIS A 638 -22.26 -8.21 13.29
C HIS A 638 -21.18 -9.00 14.06
N PHE A 639 -20.03 -8.39 14.35
CA PHE A 639 -18.98 -9.01 15.17
C PHE A 639 -19.47 -9.27 16.60
N ASN A 640 -20.09 -8.27 17.24
CA ASN A 640 -20.54 -8.39 18.62
C ASN A 640 -21.72 -9.35 18.76
N LEU A 641 -22.67 -9.33 17.83
CA LEU A 641 -23.77 -10.30 17.75
C LEU A 641 -23.25 -11.74 17.77
N LEU A 642 -22.30 -12.07 16.89
CA LEU A 642 -21.75 -13.43 16.79
C LEU A 642 -20.81 -13.77 17.97
N ASP A 643 -19.98 -12.84 18.46
CA ASP A 643 -19.12 -13.11 19.63
C ASP A 643 -19.93 -13.32 20.93
N ASP A 644 -21.01 -12.57 21.14
CA ASP A 644 -21.89 -12.74 22.29
C ASP A 644 -22.68 -14.05 22.18
N ALA A 645 -23.17 -14.39 20.99
CA ALA A 645 -23.82 -15.66 20.71
C ALA A 645 -22.86 -16.86 20.87
N TRP A 646 -21.60 -16.72 20.48
CA TRP A 646 -20.56 -17.74 20.64
C TRP A 646 -20.23 -17.99 22.11
N ARG A 647 -20.03 -16.92 22.91
CA ARG A 647 -19.72 -17.00 24.35
C ARG A 647 -20.83 -17.62 25.19
N ARG A 648 -22.09 -17.53 24.78
CA ARG A 648 -23.21 -18.24 25.44
C ARG A 648 -23.04 -19.77 25.42
N LYS A 649 -22.26 -20.32 24.48
CA LYS A 649 -22.02 -21.76 24.30
C LYS A 649 -20.58 -22.20 24.59
N HIS A 650 -19.63 -21.28 24.73
CA HIS A 650 -18.21 -21.56 24.92
C HIS A 650 -17.63 -20.76 26.10
N ASP A 651 -17.17 -21.48 27.12
CA ASP A 651 -17.03 -20.99 28.51
C ASP A 651 -15.79 -20.10 28.78
N SER A 652 -15.27 -19.40 27.75
CA SER A 652 -14.29 -18.30 27.87
C SER A 652 -13.81 -17.75 26.51
N GLU A 653 -13.56 -18.62 25.53
CA GLU A 653 -12.98 -18.24 24.25
C GLU A 653 -14.00 -17.53 23.33
N GLY A 654 -13.70 -16.28 22.97
CA GLY A 654 -14.49 -15.50 22.01
C GLY A 654 -14.23 -15.91 20.54
N ILE A 655 -15.08 -15.45 19.64
CA ILE A 655 -15.13 -15.83 18.22
C ILE A 655 -13.81 -15.57 17.46
N ILE A 656 -13.03 -14.62 17.96
CA ILE A 656 -11.64 -14.33 17.57
C ILE A 656 -10.78 -15.60 17.50
N ARG A 657 -10.96 -16.55 18.44
CA ARG A 657 -10.23 -17.81 18.45
C ARG A 657 -10.61 -18.67 17.24
N PHE A 658 -11.91 -18.84 17.01
CA PHE A 658 -12.44 -19.58 15.87
C PHE A 658 -11.97 -19.01 14.52
N ILE A 659 -11.96 -17.66 14.39
CA ILE A 659 -11.44 -16.97 13.21
C ILE A 659 -9.96 -17.35 12.98
N LEU A 660 -9.13 -17.33 14.03
CA LEU A 660 -7.69 -17.58 13.93
C LEU A 660 -7.29 -19.06 13.85
N ASP A 661 -8.22 -19.99 14.08
CA ASP A 661 -8.00 -21.43 13.90
C ASP A 661 -8.47 -21.95 12.53
N ASN A 662 -9.45 -21.28 11.90
CA ASN A 662 -10.04 -21.72 10.62
C ASN A 662 -9.61 -20.85 9.42
N TYR A 663 -9.15 -19.60 9.64
CA TYR A 663 -8.84 -18.64 8.58
C TYR A 663 -7.48 -17.97 8.78
N SER A 664 -6.95 -17.41 7.69
CA SER A 664 -5.69 -16.68 7.71
C SER A 664 -5.70 -15.49 8.68
N VAL A 665 -4.57 -15.30 9.37
CA VAL A 665 -4.27 -14.13 10.21
C VAL A 665 -4.33 -12.82 9.39
N HIS A 666 -4.36 -12.89 8.06
CA HIS A 666 -4.64 -11.75 7.18
C HIS A 666 -5.96 -11.03 7.54
N TYR A 667 -7.06 -11.78 7.72
CA TYR A 667 -8.40 -11.20 7.92
C TYR A 667 -8.52 -10.39 9.21
N LEU A 668 -7.65 -10.64 10.21
CA LEU A 668 -7.61 -9.87 11.44
C LEU A 668 -7.23 -8.39 11.18
N LYS A 669 -6.47 -8.09 10.12
CA LYS A 669 -6.08 -6.71 9.74
C LYS A 669 -7.29 -5.81 9.51
N THR A 670 -8.36 -6.35 8.92
CA THR A 670 -9.59 -5.61 8.59
C THR A 670 -10.28 -5.08 9.86
N PHE A 671 -10.33 -5.88 10.93
CA PHE A 671 -10.87 -5.45 12.22
C PHE A 671 -10.00 -4.37 12.88
N PHE A 672 -8.67 -4.49 12.80
CA PHE A 672 -7.76 -3.42 13.27
C PHE A 672 -7.89 -2.12 12.47
N GLN A 673 -8.17 -2.20 11.17
CA GLN A 673 -8.49 -1.03 10.33
C GLN A 673 -9.80 -0.39 10.78
N ALA A 674 -10.88 -1.18 10.90
CA ALA A 674 -12.17 -0.71 11.40
C ALA A 674 -12.06 -0.01 12.77
N LEU A 675 -11.32 -0.59 13.73
CA LEU A 675 -11.12 -0.02 15.06
C LEU A 675 -10.38 1.33 15.01
N VAL A 676 -9.34 1.45 14.18
CA VAL A 676 -8.56 2.70 14.03
C VAL A 676 -9.39 3.80 13.35
N TYR A 677 -10.15 3.48 12.29
CA TYR A 677 -11.01 4.46 11.62
C TYR A 677 -12.17 4.93 12.51
N GLN A 678 -12.79 4.02 13.29
CA GLN A 678 -13.85 4.37 14.24
C GLN A 678 -13.31 5.19 15.43
N ALA A 679 -12.10 4.89 15.92
CA ALA A 679 -11.44 5.68 16.97
C ALA A 679 -11.12 7.12 16.52
N VAL A 680 -10.58 7.30 15.31
CA VAL A 680 -10.33 8.65 14.75
C VAL A 680 -11.63 9.42 14.57
N PHE A 681 -12.69 8.77 14.06
CA PHE A 681 -14.03 9.36 13.97
C PHE A 681 -14.57 9.79 15.35
N LEU A 682 -14.44 8.92 16.36
CA LEU A 682 -14.87 9.20 17.74
C LEU A 682 -14.11 10.39 18.36
N ILE A 683 -12.81 10.54 18.10
CA ILE A 683 -12.00 11.65 18.63
C ILE A 683 -12.50 12.99 18.08
N ILE A 684 -12.81 13.06 16.78
CA ILE A 684 -13.33 14.28 16.15
C ILE A 684 -14.75 14.57 16.66
N LEU A 685 -15.63 13.57 16.63
CA LEU A 685 -17.00 13.67 17.12
C LEU A 685 -17.06 14.10 18.59
N GLN A 686 -16.16 13.59 19.44
CA GLN A 686 -16.08 13.96 20.84
C GLN A 686 -15.81 15.46 21.02
N ASP A 687 -14.97 16.07 20.18
CA ASP A 687 -14.63 17.49 20.30
C ASP A 687 -15.85 18.39 20.05
N PHE A 688 -16.66 18.06 19.05
CA PHE A 688 -17.91 18.75 18.74
C PHE A 688 -18.94 18.74 19.88
N ILE A 689 -18.96 17.69 20.72
CA ILE A 689 -19.92 17.54 21.83
C ILE A 689 -19.36 17.92 23.22
N LYS A 690 -18.11 18.41 23.32
CA LYS A 690 -17.52 18.89 24.59
C LYS A 690 -18.30 20.08 25.15
N ASP A 691 -18.61 21.08 24.31
CA ASP A 691 -19.38 22.26 24.74
C ASP A 691 -20.89 22.06 24.58
N LYS A 692 -21.48 21.43 25.61
CA LYS A 692 -22.93 21.25 25.76
C LYS A 692 -23.71 22.55 26.04
N SER A 693 -23.03 23.68 26.21
CA SER A 693 -23.67 24.97 26.54
C SER A 693 -23.96 25.84 25.32
N GLN A 694 -23.32 25.59 24.17
CA GLN A 694 -23.44 26.44 22.98
C GLN A 694 -23.84 25.72 21.68
N ARG A 695 -23.70 24.38 21.58
CA ARG A 695 -23.82 23.67 20.29
C ARG A 695 -25.12 22.86 20.18
N LYS A 696 -26.01 23.29 19.27
CA LYS A 696 -27.14 22.49 18.76
C LYS A 696 -26.73 21.78 17.45
N PHE A 697 -27.41 20.68 17.12
CA PHE A 697 -27.19 19.92 15.89
C PHE A 697 -28.52 19.51 15.22
N LYS A 698 -28.48 19.33 13.89
CA LYS A 698 -29.62 18.92 13.04
C LYS A 698 -30.06 17.45 13.22
N ILE A 699 -29.27 16.67 13.97
CA ILE A 699 -29.54 15.28 14.42
C ILE A 699 -28.99 15.09 15.84
N GLN A 700 -29.37 14.00 16.52
CA GLN A 700 -28.95 13.66 17.90
C GLN A 700 -27.51 13.11 17.96
N VAL A 701 -26.55 14.00 17.70
CA VAL A 701 -25.10 13.74 17.66
C VAL A 701 -24.58 13.13 18.99
N ASP A 702 -25.07 13.56 20.15
CA ASP A 702 -24.77 12.91 21.46
C ASP A 702 -25.18 11.43 21.50
N GLN A 703 -26.38 11.06 20.99
CA GLN A 703 -26.86 9.68 21.00
C GLN A 703 -25.95 8.82 20.09
N ILE A 704 -25.62 9.34 18.91
CA ILE A 704 -24.71 8.70 17.95
C ILE A 704 -23.33 8.45 18.58
N TYR A 705 -22.75 9.45 19.25
CA TYR A 705 -21.46 9.28 19.96
C TYR A 705 -21.54 8.17 21.02
N ASN A 706 -22.54 8.19 21.88
CA ASN A 706 -22.65 7.21 22.98
C ASN A 706 -22.82 5.78 22.46
N VAL A 707 -23.60 5.57 21.40
CA VAL A 707 -23.76 4.25 20.75
C VAL A 707 -22.43 3.76 20.15
N ILE A 708 -21.75 4.61 19.37
CA ILE A 708 -20.48 4.26 18.71
C ILE A 708 -19.38 4.02 19.74
N PHE A 709 -19.27 4.88 20.76
CA PHE A 709 -18.26 4.75 21.80
C PHE A 709 -18.44 3.46 22.62
N ASN A 710 -19.68 3.09 22.95
CA ASN A 710 -19.97 1.83 23.63
C ASN A 710 -19.61 0.61 22.76
N GLN A 711 -20.00 0.59 21.49
CA GLN A 711 -19.64 -0.50 20.56
C GLN A 711 -18.11 -0.60 20.35
N PHE A 712 -17.43 0.55 20.24
CA PHE A 712 -15.97 0.62 20.17
C PHE A 712 -15.32 0.02 21.42
N GLN A 713 -15.75 0.44 22.63
CA GLN A 713 -15.17 -0.08 23.87
C GLN A 713 -15.44 -1.58 24.09
N ILE A 714 -16.65 -2.06 23.80
CA ILE A 714 -16.98 -3.50 23.86
C ILE A 714 -16.05 -4.29 22.93
N THR A 715 -15.92 -3.85 21.66
CA THR A 715 -15.09 -4.53 20.66
C THR A 715 -13.60 -4.48 21.02
N LEU A 716 -13.09 -3.31 21.41
CA LEU A 716 -11.70 -3.15 21.82
C LEU A 716 -11.37 -4.01 23.04
N ASN A 717 -12.25 -4.08 24.04
CA ASN A 717 -12.07 -4.95 25.20
C ASN A 717 -12.07 -6.44 24.82
N LYS A 718 -12.90 -6.87 23.85
CA LYS A 718 -12.88 -8.25 23.33
C LYS A 718 -11.56 -8.59 22.64
N PHE A 719 -10.94 -7.64 21.93
CA PHE A 719 -9.63 -7.81 21.30
C PHE A 719 -8.48 -7.77 22.32
N LEU A 720 -8.47 -6.80 23.24
CA LEU A 720 -7.44 -6.64 24.28
C LEU A 720 -7.39 -7.83 25.24
N ASN A 721 -8.54 -8.39 25.60
CA ASN A 721 -8.65 -9.52 26.54
C ASN A 721 -8.62 -10.90 25.87
N SER A 722 -8.44 -10.99 24.54
CA SER A 722 -8.29 -12.29 23.85
C SER A 722 -6.87 -12.85 24.08
N PRO A 723 -6.70 -14.01 24.76
CA PRO A 723 -5.36 -14.58 24.99
C PRO A 723 -4.64 -14.93 23.68
N THR A 724 -5.42 -15.38 22.68
CA THR A 724 -4.94 -15.70 21.33
C THR A 724 -4.29 -14.49 20.68
N ILE A 725 -4.95 -13.32 20.73
CA ILE A 725 -4.41 -12.07 20.18
C ILE A 725 -3.28 -11.52 21.06
N GLN A 726 -3.36 -11.59 22.39
CA GLN A 726 -2.27 -11.14 23.28
C GLN A 726 -0.94 -11.84 22.95
N SER A 727 -0.96 -13.13 22.60
CA SER A 727 0.24 -13.85 22.13
C SER A 727 0.84 -13.26 20.85
N ARG A 728 0.01 -12.69 19.96
CA ARG A 728 0.45 -12.02 18.72
C ARG A 728 1.01 -10.62 18.99
N PHE A 729 0.45 -9.87 19.94
CA PHE A 729 0.96 -8.55 20.34
C PHE A 729 2.42 -8.57 20.81
N GLN A 730 2.88 -9.68 21.38
CA GLN A 730 4.26 -9.83 21.86
C GLN A 730 5.27 -10.15 20.74
N GLN A 731 4.81 -10.46 19.52
CA GLN A 731 5.60 -11.17 18.51
C GLN A 731 5.56 -10.53 17.11
N VAL A 732 4.46 -9.88 16.75
CA VAL A 732 4.21 -9.34 15.42
C VAL A 732 4.04 -7.83 15.51
N GLU A 733 5.01 -7.07 15.00
CA GLU A 733 5.10 -5.62 15.22
C GLU A 733 3.88 -4.85 14.73
N PHE A 734 3.25 -5.27 13.61
CA PHE A 734 1.99 -4.70 13.14
C PHE A 734 0.91 -4.74 14.23
N PHE A 735 0.58 -5.91 14.78
CA PHE A 735 -0.47 -6.03 15.81
C PHE A 735 -0.09 -5.30 17.10
N LYS A 736 1.19 -5.33 17.47
CA LYS A 736 1.73 -4.62 18.65
C LYS A 736 1.49 -3.11 18.56
N VAL A 737 1.96 -2.47 17.49
CA VAL A 737 1.89 -1.00 17.34
C VAL A 737 0.45 -0.55 17.03
N SER A 738 -0.32 -1.33 16.27
CA SER A 738 -1.76 -1.08 16.06
C SER A 738 -2.57 -1.12 17.36
N THR A 739 -2.28 -2.06 18.26
CA THR A 739 -2.93 -2.10 19.57
C THR A 739 -2.51 -0.96 20.47
N ASN A 740 -1.21 -0.63 20.52
CA ASN A 740 -0.74 0.49 21.30
C ASN A 740 -1.40 1.82 20.83
N LEU A 741 -1.54 2.02 19.52
CA LEU A 741 -2.28 3.15 18.95
C LEU A 741 -3.76 3.17 19.40
N LEU A 742 -4.44 2.02 19.41
CA LEU A 742 -5.82 1.91 19.90
C LEU A 742 -5.95 2.15 21.41
N VAL A 743 -4.94 1.78 22.20
CA VAL A 743 -4.87 2.07 23.63
C VAL A 743 -4.63 3.57 23.86
N ASP A 744 -3.70 4.21 23.14
CA ASP A 744 -3.48 5.66 23.19
C ASP A 744 -4.78 6.43 22.88
N PHE A 745 -5.49 6.04 21.80
CA PHE A 745 -6.77 6.62 21.42
C PHE A 745 -7.89 6.36 22.45
N ASN A 746 -7.97 5.17 23.03
CA ASN A 746 -8.99 4.87 24.04
C ASN A 746 -8.74 5.64 25.36
N GLN A 747 -7.47 5.81 25.75
CA GLN A 747 -7.09 6.66 26.87
C GLN A 747 -7.43 8.14 26.61
N TYR A 748 -7.20 8.63 25.38
CA TYR A 748 -7.62 9.97 24.96
C TYR A 748 -9.13 10.18 25.16
N LEU A 749 -9.96 9.30 24.57
CA LEU A 749 -11.41 9.38 24.63
C LEU A 749 -11.94 9.31 26.08
N LEU A 750 -11.41 8.38 26.88
CA LEU A 750 -11.80 8.25 28.29
C LEU A 750 -11.41 9.47 29.14
N HIS A 751 -10.22 10.03 28.94
CA HIS A 751 -9.77 11.21 29.67
C HIS A 751 -10.66 12.43 29.38
N GLN A 752 -10.95 12.68 28.11
CA GLN A 752 -11.84 13.76 27.69
C GLN A 752 -13.28 13.55 28.22
N GLN A 753 -13.79 12.31 28.19
CA GLN A 753 -15.11 11.99 28.76
C GLN A 753 -15.16 12.26 30.28
N GLN A 754 -14.09 11.96 31.02
CA GLN A 754 -13.98 12.29 32.44
C GLN A 754 -13.94 13.81 32.71
N LEU A 755 -13.35 14.61 31.82
CA LEU A 755 -13.37 16.08 31.95
C LEU A 755 -14.79 16.64 31.77
N ILE A 756 -15.50 16.18 30.73
CA ILE A 756 -16.91 16.54 30.47
C ILE A 756 -17.78 16.16 31.68
N LEU A 757 -17.64 14.95 32.24
CA LEU A 757 -18.39 14.50 33.41
C LEU A 757 -18.05 15.25 34.71
N GLN A 758 -16.90 15.93 34.77
CA GLN A 758 -16.47 16.72 35.93
C GLN A 758 -16.81 18.21 35.82
N ASN A 759 -17.51 18.65 34.76
CA ASN A 759 -17.81 20.06 34.47
C ASN A 759 -16.57 20.97 34.51
N LYS A 760 -15.39 20.45 34.17
CA LYS A 760 -14.17 21.25 33.96
C LYS A 760 -14.22 21.86 32.56
N GLU A 761 -13.63 23.04 32.37
CA GLU A 761 -13.57 23.71 31.05
C GLU A 761 -12.70 22.93 30.04
N SER A 762 -13.22 21.84 29.48
CA SER A 762 -12.77 21.28 28.21
C SER A 762 -13.39 22.12 27.08
N LYS A 763 -12.77 23.27 26.78
CA LYS A 763 -13.13 24.06 25.60
C LYS A 763 -12.97 23.20 24.34
N SER A 764 -13.90 23.35 23.40
CA SER A 764 -13.74 22.79 22.06
C SER A 764 -12.49 23.34 21.41
N ILE A 765 -11.88 22.56 20.54
CA ILE A 765 -10.68 22.92 19.81
C ILE A 765 -11.11 23.37 18.42
N ASP A 766 -11.40 24.66 18.27
CA ASP A 766 -12.02 25.23 17.06
C ASP A 766 -11.08 25.29 15.82
N ASP A 767 -9.91 24.65 15.88
CA ASP A 767 -8.96 24.45 14.77
C ASP A 767 -8.50 22.97 14.71
N ILE A 768 -8.73 22.32 13.57
CA ILE A 768 -8.22 20.98 13.22
C ILE A 768 -6.71 20.85 13.50
N THR A 769 -5.95 21.93 13.30
CA THR A 769 -4.51 22.00 13.54
C THR A 769 -4.16 21.83 15.02
N GLU A 770 -4.94 22.45 15.91
CA GLU A 770 -4.75 22.33 17.37
C GLU A 770 -5.17 20.94 17.86
N LEU A 771 -6.28 20.37 17.35
CA LEU A 771 -6.69 19.00 17.68
C LEU A 771 -5.62 17.98 17.27
N LEU A 772 -5.02 18.18 16.09
CA LEU A 772 -3.88 17.39 15.61
C LEU A 772 -2.62 17.55 16.47
N TYR A 773 -2.38 18.72 17.07
CA TYR A 773 -1.26 18.93 17.98
C TYR A 773 -1.52 18.27 19.35
N ASP A 774 -2.71 18.40 19.93
CA ASP A 774 -3.07 17.74 21.19
C ASP A 774 -3.06 16.22 21.04
N LEU A 775 -3.73 15.66 20.03
CA LEU A 775 -3.75 14.21 19.79
C LEU A 775 -2.33 13.67 19.59
N LYS A 776 -1.50 14.35 18.79
CA LYS A 776 -0.10 13.97 18.59
C LYS A 776 0.73 14.06 19.88
N SER A 777 0.35 14.92 20.85
CA SER A 777 1.03 14.99 22.15
C SER A 777 0.76 13.78 23.05
N LYS A 778 -0.32 13.02 22.80
CA LYS A 778 -0.70 11.83 23.60
C LYS A 778 -0.27 10.50 22.96
N VAL A 779 -0.10 10.47 21.63
CA VAL A 779 0.23 9.24 20.88
C VAL A 779 1.75 9.08 20.75
N SER A 780 2.27 7.89 21.02
CA SER A 780 3.73 7.65 20.92
C SER A 780 4.24 7.74 19.47
N ALA A 781 5.51 8.08 19.26
CA ALA A 781 6.05 8.30 17.91
C ALA A 781 5.89 7.09 16.95
N PRO A 782 6.15 5.83 17.36
CA PRO A 782 5.87 4.66 16.50
C PRO A 782 4.39 4.46 16.19
N ASN A 783 3.50 4.70 17.18
CA ASN A 783 2.06 4.62 17.01
C ASN A 783 1.55 5.69 16.02
N TRP A 784 2.12 6.89 16.08
CA TRP A 784 1.86 7.96 15.12
C TRP A 784 2.39 7.63 13.73
N GLU A 785 3.56 6.98 13.61
CA GLU A 785 4.12 6.60 12.31
C GLU A 785 3.34 5.48 11.62
N ILE A 786 2.79 4.49 12.35
CA ILE A 786 1.90 3.49 11.72
C ILE A 786 0.56 4.13 11.32
N LEU A 787 -0.03 5.00 12.14
CA LEU A 787 -1.24 5.77 11.82
C LEU A 787 -1.07 6.50 10.48
N ILE A 788 -0.02 7.32 10.37
CA ILE A 788 0.23 8.16 9.21
C ILE A 788 0.64 7.35 7.97
N ASN A 789 1.55 6.37 8.10
CA ASN A 789 2.13 5.69 6.94
C ASN A 789 1.38 4.42 6.51
N PHE A 790 0.82 3.63 7.42
CA PHE A 790 0.14 2.38 7.07
C PHE A 790 -1.35 2.61 6.76
N TYR A 791 -2.10 3.22 7.69
CA TYR A 791 -3.54 3.40 7.54
C TYR A 791 -3.85 4.49 6.50
N PHE A 792 -3.34 5.71 6.72
CA PHE A 792 -3.63 6.88 5.88
C PHE A 792 -2.63 7.10 4.74
N GLY A 793 -1.51 6.37 4.69
CA GLY A 793 -0.50 6.49 3.63
C GLY A 793 0.33 7.79 3.59
N SER A 794 -0.19 8.88 4.15
CA SER A 794 0.49 10.16 4.31
C SER A 794 -0.15 11.03 5.39
N ARG A 795 0.59 12.05 5.84
CA ARG A 795 0.03 13.10 6.70
C ARG A 795 -1.08 13.88 6.00
N ASP A 796 -0.92 14.13 4.71
CA ASP A 796 -1.84 14.95 3.93
C ASP A 796 -3.20 14.25 3.77
N PHE A 797 -3.22 12.94 3.56
CA PHE A 797 -4.44 12.13 3.52
C PHE A 797 -5.08 11.94 4.91
N PHE A 798 -4.29 11.84 5.98
CA PHE A 798 -4.83 11.83 7.35
C PHE A 798 -5.54 13.14 7.68
N ILE A 799 -4.93 14.28 7.32
CA ILE A 799 -5.55 15.61 7.45
C ILE A 799 -6.83 15.66 6.61
N GLN A 800 -6.81 15.25 5.34
CA GLN A 800 -8.00 15.24 4.47
C GLN A 800 -9.14 14.35 4.99
N TYR A 801 -8.84 13.22 5.64
CA TYR A 801 -9.87 12.42 6.30
C TYR A 801 -10.48 13.16 7.50
N ILE A 802 -9.66 13.80 8.34
CA ILE A 802 -10.14 14.62 9.45
C ILE A 802 -10.97 15.80 8.95
N GLU A 803 -10.50 16.53 7.93
CA GLU A 803 -11.23 17.61 7.27
C GLU A 803 -12.62 17.14 6.79
N LYS A 804 -12.72 15.96 6.14
CA LYS A 804 -14.03 15.45 5.67
C LYS A 804 -14.95 14.94 6.80
N VAL A 805 -14.42 14.58 7.96
CA VAL A 805 -15.25 14.29 9.15
C VAL A 805 -15.60 15.58 9.91
N TRP A 806 -14.76 16.60 9.84
CA TRP A 806 -15.03 17.94 10.37
C TRP A 806 -16.13 18.64 9.59
N ASP A 807 -16.03 18.66 8.25
CA ASP A 807 -17.04 19.18 7.32
C ASP A 807 -18.44 18.60 7.61
N LEU A 808 -18.51 17.32 8.00
CA LEU A 808 -19.75 16.64 8.36
C LEU A 808 -20.37 17.24 9.62
N PHE A 809 -19.62 17.36 10.71
CA PHE A 809 -20.15 17.85 11.98
C PHE A 809 -20.36 19.37 12.00
N GLU A 810 -19.56 20.13 11.27
CA GLU A 810 -19.77 21.58 11.07
C GLU A 810 -21.06 21.85 10.27
N PHE A 811 -21.35 21.07 9.21
CA PHE A 811 -22.61 21.21 8.46
C PHE A 811 -23.86 20.76 9.27
N LEU A 812 -23.68 19.81 10.18
CA LEU A 812 -24.73 19.34 11.09
C LEU A 812 -24.96 20.28 12.27
N LYS A 813 -24.07 21.24 12.54
CA LYS A 813 -24.22 22.26 13.58
C LYS A 813 -25.35 23.24 13.22
N ILE A 814 -25.97 23.82 14.25
CA ILE A 814 -27.01 24.86 14.12
C ILE A 814 -26.46 26.11 14.80
N ASP A 815 -26.07 27.10 13.99
CA ASP A 815 -25.62 28.43 14.43
C ASP A 815 -26.76 29.46 14.36
N THR A 816 -27.77 29.24 13.51
CA THR A 816 -28.97 30.10 13.44
C THR A 816 -30.28 29.35 13.66
N ALA A 817 -31.29 30.05 14.20
CA ALA A 817 -32.63 29.50 14.39
C ALA A 817 -33.40 29.20 13.08
N GLN A 818 -32.83 29.49 11.91
CA GLN A 818 -33.38 29.11 10.61
C GLN A 818 -32.88 27.72 10.18
N GLU A 819 -31.63 27.36 10.50
CA GLU A 819 -31.08 26.02 10.26
C GLU A 819 -31.77 24.93 11.09
N GLU A 820 -32.40 25.27 12.21
CA GLU A 820 -33.14 24.34 13.08
C GLU A 820 -34.40 23.75 12.40
N GLN A 821 -34.80 24.25 11.22
CA GLN A 821 -35.88 23.69 10.39
C GLN A 821 -35.39 23.19 9.02
N GLU A 822 -34.08 23.24 8.75
CA GLU A 822 -33.52 22.87 7.44
C GLU A 822 -33.43 21.33 7.30
N THR A 823 -34.21 20.78 6.36
CA THR A 823 -34.12 19.35 6.01
C THR A 823 -32.93 19.09 5.09
N ILE A 824 -32.15 18.04 5.37
CA ILE A 824 -31.02 17.61 4.54
C ILE A 824 -31.49 16.53 3.53
N PRO A 825 -31.76 16.86 2.26
CA PRO A 825 -32.29 15.89 1.29
C PRO A 825 -31.23 14.86 0.86
N ILE A 826 -31.68 13.64 0.58
CA ILE A 826 -30.89 12.58 -0.09
C ILE A 826 -31.59 12.23 -1.42
N THR A 827 -32.91 12.15 -1.41
CA THR A 827 -33.77 12.07 -2.59
C THR A 827 -34.99 12.98 -2.38
N SER A 828 -36.02 12.92 -3.24
CA SER A 828 -37.30 13.62 -3.00
C SER A 828 -38.10 13.06 -1.82
N SER A 829 -37.77 11.85 -1.36
CA SER A 829 -38.49 11.11 -0.31
C SER A 829 -37.62 10.74 0.90
N ILE A 830 -36.32 10.59 0.72
CA ILE A 830 -35.34 10.24 1.76
C ILE A 830 -34.57 11.50 2.16
N LYS A 831 -34.43 11.74 3.47
CA LYS A 831 -33.65 12.83 4.07
C LYS A 831 -32.82 12.32 5.24
N LEU A 832 -31.69 12.95 5.50
CA LEU A 832 -30.90 12.71 6.71
C LEU A 832 -31.58 13.43 7.87
N ASP A 833 -32.15 12.66 8.79
CA ASP A 833 -32.74 13.11 10.05
C ASP A 833 -32.65 12.01 11.13
N ASP A 834 -33.11 12.33 12.35
CA ASP A 834 -33.14 11.37 13.46
C ASP A 834 -33.97 10.12 13.19
N LYS A 835 -34.99 10.18 12.31
CA LYS A 835 -35.78 9.00 11.96
C LYS A 835 -34.91 8.02 11.16
N LEU A 836 -34.19 8.49 10.16
CA LEU A 836 -33.28 7.65 9.37
C LEU A 836 -32.13 7.10 10.22
N ILE A 837 -31.57 7.91 11.12
CA ILE A 837 -30.52 7.48 12.05
C ILE A 837 -31.01 6.37 12.99
N ASN A 838 -32.20 6.52 13.58
CA ASN A 838 -32.76 5.50 14.47
C ASN A 838 -33.25 4.24 13.71
N GLU A 839 -33.69 4.36 12.45
CA GLU A 839 -34.04 3.21 11.59
C GLU A 839 -32.83 2.30 11.32
N TYR A 840 -31.65 2.88 11.13
CA TYR A 840 -30.41 2.15 10.87
C TYR A 840 -29.60 1.81 12.13
N MET A 841 -30.00 2.26 13.32
CA MET A 841 -29.30 1.94 14.56
C MET A 841 -29.39 0.44 14.88
N GLY A 842 -28.23 -0.22 15.06
CA GLY A 842 -28.18 -1.65 15.42
C GLY A 842 -28.25 -2.62 14.24
N LYS A 843 -28.28 -2.15 12.99
CA LYS A 843 -28.22 -3.02 11.79
C LYS A 843 -26.82 -3.62 11.60
N LEU A 844 -26.70 -4.64 10.75
CA LEU A 844 -25.41 -5.27 10.41
C LEU A 844 -24.55 -4.42 9.44
N THR A 845 -25.17 -3.45 8.78
CA THR A 845 -24.62 -2.60 7.71
C THR A 845 -25.05 -1.14 7.88
N GLY A 846 -24.37 -0.20 7.21
CA GLY A 846 -24.82 1.20 7.15
C GLY A 846 -26.04 1.40 6.24
N PHE A 847 -26.38 2.66 5.96
CA PHE A 847 -27.42 3.05 5.01
C PHE A 847 -27.06 2.52 3.62
N GLU A 848 -27.86 1.55 3.18
CA GLU A 848 -27.70 0.91 1.89
C GLU A 848 -28.58 1.58 0.83
N TYR A 849 -28.07 1.62 -0.40
CA TYR A 849 -28.78 2.18 -1.54
C TYR A 849 -28.51 1.35 -2.79
N ASP A 850 -29.13 1.75 -3.90
CA ASP A 850 -28.95 1.17 -5.23
C ASP A 850 -28.85 2.27 -6.29
N ASP A 851 -28.66 1.86 -7.54
CA ASP A 851 -28.45 2.76 -8.67
C ASP A 851 -29.68 3.66 -8.96
N THR A 852 -30.87 3.32 -8.45
CA THR A 852 -32.07 4.17 -8.54
C THR A 852 -31.99 5.35 -7.59
N ILE A 853 -31.58 5.10 -6.33
CA ILE A 853 -31.32 6.14 -5.33
C ILE A 853 -30.15 7.02 -5.78
N VAL A 854 -29.09 6.45 -6.36
CA VAL A 854 -28.00 7.26 -6.96
C VAL A 854 -28.52 8.13 -8.11
N ALA A 855 -29.33 7.57 -9.02
CA ALA A 855 -29.89 8.32 -10.15
C ALA A 855 -30.90 9.41 -9.74
N GLU A 856 -31.51 9.32 -8.55
CA GLU A 856 -32.33 10.38 -7.98
C GLU A 856 -31.50 11.42 -7.21
N TYR A 857 -30.57 10.99 -6.35
CA TYR A 857 -29.63 11.88 -5.63
C TYR A 857 -28.87 12.80 -6.58
N ILE A 858 -28.40 12.28 -7.72
CA ILE A 858 -27.73 13.10 -8.75
C ILE A 858 -28.65 14.24 -9.22
N LYS A 859 -29.94 13.99 -9.47
CA LYS A 859 -30.89 15.02 -9.93
C LYS A 859 -31.28 16.02 -8.85
N VAL A 860 -31.41 15.56 -7.60
CA VAL A 860 -31.95 16.36 -6.48
C VAL A 860 -30.86 17.16 -5.78
N CYS A 861 -29.67 16.59 -5.60
CA CYS A 861 -28.62 17.11 -4.73
C CYS A 861 -27.29 17.45 -5.44
N VAL A 862 -27.11 17.05 -6.71
CA VAL A 862 -25.83 17.25 -7.43
C VAL A 862 -26.00 18.16 -8.64
N ASP A 863 -26.93 17.84 -9.54
CA ASP A 863 -27.23 18.60 -10.76
C ASP A 863 -27.52 20.10 -10.52
N PRO A 864 -28.15 20.54 -9.40
CA PRO A 864 -28.30 21.96 -9.06
C PRO A 864 -27.00 22.73 -8.75
N HIS A 865 -25.84 22.06 -8.76
CA HIS A 865 -24.54 22.62 -8.37
C HIS A 865 -23.42 22.34 -9.40
N MET A 866 -23.78 21.96 -10.63
CA MET A 866 -22.88 21.49 -11.70
C MET A 866 -22.83 22.44 -12.93
N ASP A 867 -22.84 23.76 -12.68
CA ASP A 867 -22.64 24.82 -13.69
C ASP A 867 -21.24 24.78 -14.36
#